data_AF-A0A7Y0EVT1-F1
#
_entry.id   AF-A0A7Y0EVT1-F1
#
_cell.length_a   1.000
_cell.length_b   1.000
_cell.length_c   1.000
_cell.angle_alpha   90.00
_cell.angle_beta   90.00
_cell.angle_gamma   90.00
#
_symmetry.space_group_name_H-M   'P 1'
#
loop_
_entity.id
_entity.type
_entity.pdbx_description
1 polymer ?
#
loop_
_entity_poly.entity_id
_entity_poly.type
_entity_poly.pdbx_seq_one_letter_code
_entity_poly.pdbx_strand_id
1 'polypeptide(L)'
;MHTVFAIFLRDVKRILKNPVALVVTMGVAIIPSLYAWCNILANWDPYSNTGNIQVAVANEDEGTTSALVGHLNAGRQTVTQLKSNHQLGWRFVSKEHAVEGVKSGKYYAAIVLPKDFSASLIGTVTGEKDRPSITYYINEKKNAIAPKITDTGATTIDEQINSTFVSSVADAVAKQVKAAAGTTTNSLSTAQSDVVNDLNDTINQLDNVQRQLSSTRSTLDKATTTIDSAKRSNTAFASEITDSLSTIKNTSNLLDETRTQAQQFSNTLVGALDNGGTQLSGLQVTVGNVTGSVVTGLNSTQDALSQVSSTMHGVNTTAGDALDGMEKALKNSQLDPNSQTYKDLSAQIDEARKQLKTQQQRIAAFDRDTTSIIDSGKSTATTFNSDVATLSRNGTATMTTARTNLTGTIMPNLNTGLDTLGMANSSLAGTLTTLQGTLEQGNGLLDQLSRTVSQTNATVAGTQTQLANLSKQLNTTRTDVAALSSSQMFQQLSDMLGIDTSEIGSFVGEPVHLDEKVLYPVDNYGSAVTPFYTNLALWVGGFVLVAIYKLEVDRDEKIRRYTPRQGYMGRWLLFVVIGFLQAIIATIGDLALGIQCKHPFLFIFAGVFASFVYVNIIYALAVAFRHIGKAVAVILVIIQIPGAAGLYPIEMMPEFFRRLKPFLPFTYGINAMRGPIGGTYANHYWLDMLSLFWYLPVALFIGLVVRKLSLNLNRLFDNRLADTDLMITEHNEGTVEPLRLTATAQQFAEDYPEVITKRALYFFRLYPRLVRWGFLLLAVLPFAFLLLLFITRMKLAMLLGWIISIIAIDTYLIVVEYMRERYANFLGEDAMSADEFRSAILHENLLFRPGMHYKPIHAMHARVLGEHEDENAAEHGRHAAPMQAQETSESADAETTATAFGHREGDEQ
;
A
#
# COMPACT_ATOMS: atom_id res chain seq x y z
N MET A 1 -11.22 -46.09 -3.71
CA MET A 1 -10.76 -46.25 -2.32
C MET A 1 -9.59 -47.23 -2.18
N HIS A 2 -9.69 -48.50 -2.61
CA HIS A 2 -8.65 -49.52 -2.37
C HIS A 2 -7.18 -49.06 -2.59
N THR A 3 -6.85 -48.47 -3.75
CA THR A 3 -5.49 -47.96 -4.06
C THR A 3 -5.00 -46.88 -3.09
N VAL A 4 -5.89 -46.03 -2.57
CA VAL A 4 -5.56 -44.95 -1.61
C VAL A 4 -5.13 -45.55 -0.27
N PHE A 5 -5.90 -46.53 0.23
CA PHE A 5 -5.53 -47.26 1.44
C PHE A 5 -4.27 -48.12 1.25
N ALA A 6 -4.07 -48.71 0.07
CA ALA A 6 -2.86 -49.46 -0.24
C ALA A 6 -1.59 -48.59 -0.17
N ILE A 7 -1.63 -47.36 -0.69
CA ILE A 7 -0.54 -46.37 -0.55
C ILE A 7 -0.30 -46.05 0.93
N PHE A 8 -1.35 -45.67 1.66
CA PHE A 8 -1.25 -45.30 3.07
C PHE A 8 -0.70 -46.42 3.96
N LEU A 9 -1.25 -47.65 3.87
CA LEU A 9 -0.76 -48.80 4.64
C LEU A 9 0.66 -49.19 4.26
N ARG A 10 1.05 -49.09 2.98
CA ARG A 10 2.43 -49.32 2.54
C ARG A 10 3.39 -48.35 3.21
N ASP A 11 3.06 -47.06 3.21
CA ASP A 11 3.98 -46.01 3.64
C ASP A 11 4.08 -45.96 5.18
N VAL A 12 2.99 -46.19 5.91
CA VAL A 12 3.05 -46.47 7.37
C VAL A 12 3.92 -47.71 7.65
N LYS A 13 3.78 -48.78 6.86
CA LYS A 13 4.59 -50.01 7.02
C LYS A 13 6.06 -49.81 6.64
N ARG A 14 6.40 -48.85 5.76
CA ARG A 14 7.79 -48.44 5.47
C ARG A 14 8.38 -47.69 6.68
N ILE A 15 7.64 -46.76 7.28
CA ILE A 15 8.06 -46.03 8.48
C ILE A 15 8.29 -46.97 9.67
N LEU A 16 7.29 -47.80 10.01
CA LEU A 16 7.37 -48.74 11.14
C LEU A 16 8.46 -49.82 10.98
N LYS A 17 8.94 -50.07 9.76
CA LYS A 17 10.03 -51.03 9.50
C LYS A 17 11.43 -50.43 9.50
N ASN A 18 11.57 -49.12 9.33
CA ASN A 18 12.87 -48.45 9.30
C ASN A 18 13.05 -47.66 10.61
N PRO A 19 13.96 -48.07 11.51
CA PRO A 19 14.12 -47.43 12.81
C PRO A 19 14.53 -45.96 12.71
N VAL A 20 15.31 -45.58 11.69
CA VAL A 20 15.67 -44.17 11.44
C VAL A 20 14.44 -43.36 11.04
N ALA A 21 13.60 -43.90 10.14
CA ALA A 21 12.36 -43.24 9.75
C ALA A 21 11.38 -43.12 10.93
N LEU A 22 11.31 -44.12 11.81
CA LEU A 22 10.49 -44.09 13.02
C LEU A 22 10.97 -43.02 14.01
N VAL A 23 12.27 -42.93 14.27
CA VAL A 23 12.85 -41.89 15.15
C VAL A 23 12.65 -40.49 14.57
N VAL A 24 12.83 -40.30 13.26
CA VAL A 24 12.51 -39.02 12.58
C VAL A 24 11.01 -38.71 12.68
N THR A 25 10.13 -39.70 12.53
CA THR A 25 8.68 -39.53 12.70
C THR A 25 8.33 -39.06 14.11
N MET A 26 8.92 -39.67 15.14
CA MET A 26 8.75 -39.28 16.54
C MET A 26 9.27 -37.86 16.81
N GLY A 27 10.45 -37.52 16.29
CA GLY A 27 11.00 -36.15 16.39
C GLY A 27 10.08 -35.12 15.75
N VAL A 28 9.61 -35.36 14.52
CA VAL A 28 8.65 -34.50 13.82
C VAL A 28 7.32 -34.38 14.56
N ALA A 29 6.89 -35.41 15.28
CA ALA A 29 5.68 -35.39 16.09
C ALA A 29 5.80 -34.53 17.37
N ILE A 30 7.02 -34.32 17.89
CA ILE A 30 7.29 -33.67 19.19
C ILE A 30 7.88 -32.26 19.05
N ILE A 31 8.74 -32.00 18.05
CA ILE A 31 9.42 -30.72 17.82
C ILE A 31 8.48 -29.49 17.87
N PRO A 32 7.28 -29.50 17.23
CA PRO A 32 6.41 -28.33 17.26
C PRO A 32 5.83 -28.07 18.65
N SER A 33 5.51 -29.14 19.39
CA SER A 33 4.98 -29.08 20.75
C SER A 33 6.02 -28.51 21.73
N LEU A 34 7.30 -28.87 21.59
CA LEU A 34 8.39 -28.26 22.36
C LEU A 34 8.44 -26.73 22.19
N TYR A 35 8.19 -26.21 20.98
CA TYR A 35 8.11 -24.76 20.76
C TYR A 35 6.96 -24.13 21.54
N ALA A 36 5.76 -24.74 21.56
CA ALA A 36 4.66 -24.24 22.37
C ALA A 36 5.02 -24.26 23.86
N TRP A 37 5.45 -25.41 24.38
CA TRP A 37 5.72 -25.62 25.81
C TRP A 37 6.81 -24.69 26.35
N CYS A 38 7.92 -24.52 25.63
CA CYS A 38 8.98 -23.60 26.05
C CYS A 38 8.50 -22.13 26.08
N ASN A 39 7.64 -21.72 25.15
CA ASN A 39 7.08 -20.36 25.16
C ASN A 39 6.00 -20.17 26.25
N ILE A 40 5.15 -21.18 26.48
CA ILE A 40 4.12 -21.15 27.53
C ILE A 40 4.78 -21.09 28.92
N LEU A 41 5.84 -21.88 29.16
CA LEU A 41 6.61 -21.84 30.41
C LEU A 41 7.40 -20.54 30.58
N ALA A 42 8.03 -20.02 29.52
CA ALA A 42 8.75 -18.73 29.58
C ALA A 42 7.82 -17.53 29.87
N ASN A 43 6.54 -17.66 29.53
CA ASN A 43 5.49 -16.65 29.79
C ASN A 43 4.48 -17.11 30.85
N TRP A 44 4.84 -18.06 31.74
CA TRP A 44 3.90 -18.66 32.67
C TRP A 44 3.23 -17.63 33.58
N ASP A 45 4.06 -16.86 34.29
CA ASP A 45 3.65 -15.69 35.05
C ASP A 45 4.82 -14.69 35.21
N PRO A 46 4.97 -13.75 34.26
CA PRO A 46 5.94 -12.66 34.38
C PRO A 46 5.49 -11.56 35.37
N TYR A 47 4.25 -11.59 35.87
CA TYR A 47 3.64 -10.48 36.63
C TYR A 47 3.72 -10.67 38.15
N SER A 48 3.78 -11.90 38.68
CA SER A 48 4.16 -12.14 40.09
C SER A 48 5.65 -11.88 40.36
N ASN A 49 6.50 -11.91 39.33
CA ASN A 49 7.96 -11.74 39.44
C ASN A 49 8.43 -10.27 39.41
N THR A 50 7.50 -9.34 39.65
CA THR A 50 7.67 -7.87 39.51
C THR A 50 8.57 -7.23 40.56
N GLY A 51 8.82 -7.90 41.70
CA GLY A 51 9.83 -7.48 42.69
C GLY A 51 11.27 -7.37 42.14
N ASN A 52 11.55 -7.97 40.98
CA ASN A 52 12.82 -7.81 40.27
C ASN A 52 12.96 -6.43 39.57
N ILE A 53 11.85 -5.74 39.27
CA ILE A 53 11.85 -4.45 38.61
C ILE A 53 12.27 -3.37 39.61
N GLN A 54 13.50 -2.88 39.44
CA GLN A 54 14.11 -1.92 40.36
C GLN A 54 13.52 -0.51 40.13
N VAL A 55 12.83 0.03 41.13
CA VAL A 55 12.25 1.38 41.13
C VAL A 55 12.88 2.20 42.25
N ALA A 56 13.48 3.34 41.91
CA ALA A 56 14.09 4.22 42.90
C ALA A 56 13.06 5.14 43.57
N VAL A 57 13.27 5.46 44.84
CA VAL A 57 12.46 6.41 45.60
C VAL A 57 13.39 7.39 46.32
N ALA A 58 13.21 8.68 46.06
CA ALA A 58 13.88 9.76 46.78
C ALA A 58 12.82 10.61 47.50
N ASN A 59 13.11 10.97 48.75
CA ASN A 59 12.22 11.78 49.57
C ASN A 59 12.93 13.05 50.04
N GLU A 60 12.53 14.18 49.49
CA GLU A 60 13.01 15.51 49.89
C GLU A 60 12.08 16.16 50.94
N ASP A 61 10.91 15.56 51.24
CA ASP A 61 9.85 16.13 52.09
C ASP A 61 10.34 16.46 53.51
N GLU A 62 10.33 17.75 53.83
CA GLU A 62 10.78 18.28 55.12
C GLU A 62 9.70 18.08 56.20
N GLY A 63 8.45 17.86 55.81
CA GLY A 63 7.29 17.75 56.70
C GLY A 63 6.57 19.08 56.91
N THR A 64 5.50 19.06 57.70
CA THR A 64 4.74 20.27 58.07
C THR A 64 4.20 20.17 59.50
N THR A 65 3.70 21.28 60.02
CA THR A 65 3.00 21.33 61.31
C THR A 65 1.77 22.22 61.17
N SER A 66 0.60 21.73 61.56
CA SER A 66 -0.68 22.44 61.46
C SER A 66 -1.53 22.23 62.71
N ALA A 67 -2.34 23.24 63.07
CA ALA A 67 -3.28 23.14 64.17
C ALA A 67 -4.35 22.05 63.98
N LEU A 68 -4.58 21.58 62.74
CA LEU A 68 -5.59 20.56 62.43
C LEU A 68 -5.11 19.12 62.70
N VAL A 69 -3.81 18.85 62.58
CA VAL A 69 -3.23 17.47 62.59
C VAL A 69 -1.97 17.32 63.44
N GLY A 70 -1.44 18.40 64.03
CA GLY A 70 -0.14 18.40 64.69
C GLY A 70 1.02 18.39 63.67
N HIS A 71 2.11 17.68 63.99
CA HIS A 71 3.26 17.53 63.09
C HIS A 71 3.08 16.30 62.18
N LEU A 72 3.12 16.51 60.87
CA LEU A 72 2.96 15.48 59.84
C LEU A 72 4.20 15.46 58.94
N ASN A 73 4.75 14.27 58.68
CA ASN A 73 5.74 14.06 57.60
C ASN A 73 5.29 12.86 56.77
N ALA A 74 4.41 13.15 55.80
CA ALA A 74 3.79 12.18 54.91
C ALA A 74 4.83 11.46 54.07
N GLY A 75 5.85 12.15 53.54
CA GLY A 75 6.88 11.51 52.71
C GLY A 75 7.68 10.43 53.44
N ARG A 76 7.94 10.62 54.74
CA ARG A 76 8.56 9.59 55.60
C ARG A 76 7.61 8.42 55.92
N GLN A 77 6.31 8.68 56.06
CA GLN A 77 5.30 7.62 56.21
C GLN A 77 5.21 6.78 54.92
N THR A 78 5.08 7.43 53.76
CA THR A 78 5.07 6.78 52.43
C THR A 78 6.35 5.96 52.20
N VAL A 79 7.53 6.52 52.48
CA VAL A 79 8.82 5.76 52.42
C VAL A 79 8.86 4.57 53.37
N THR A 80 8.13 4.62 54.50
CA THR A 80 8.07 3.51 55.46
C THR A 80 7.15 2.41 54.95
N GLN A 81 5.96 2.75 54.44
CA GLN A 81 5.02 1.80 53.84
C GLN A 81 5.59 1.13 52.58
N LEU A 82 6.33 1.87 51.75
CA LEU A 82 7.03 1.33 50.58
C LEU A 82 8.18 0.38 50.94
N LYS A 83 8.69 0.40 52.17
CA LYS A 83 9.64 -0.62 52.64
C LYS A 83 8.95 -1.92 53.02
N SER A 84 7.69 -1.89 53.44
CA SER A 84 6.86 -3.07 53.69
C SER A 84 6.15 -3.60 52.44
N ASN A 85 5.95 -2.78 51.40
CA ASN A 85 5.52 -3.27 50.09
C ASN A 85 6.66 -4.05 49.41
N HIS A 86 6.36 -5.24 48.87
CA HIS A 86 7.33 -6.12 48.20
C HIS A 86 6.93 -6.49 46.76
N GLN A 87 5.91 -5.82 46.20
CA GLN A 87 5.46 -6.04 44.81
C GLN A 87 6.47 -5.52 43.78
N LEU A 88 7.26 -4.49 44.13
CA LEU A 88 8.29 -3.90 43.29
C LEU A 88 9.64 -3.82 44.01
N GLY A 89 10.72 -3.77 43.23
CA GLY A 89 12.10 -3.69 43.72
C GLY A 89 12.47 -2.29 44.21
N TRP A 90 11.82 -1.81 45.27
CA TRP A 90 12.01 -0.45 45.79
C TRP A 90 13.46 -0.18 46.25
N ARG A 91 14.02 0.96 45.84
CA ARG A 91 15.40 1.38 46.16
C ARG A 91 15.46 2.83 46.64
N PHE A 92 15.60 3.01 47.94
CA PHE A 92 15.66 4.32 48.58
C PHE A 92 17.05 4.94 48.44
N VAL A 93 17.16 6.07 47.73
CA VAL A 93 18.42 6.75 47.36
C VAL A 93 18.22 8.26 47.30
N SER A 94 19.30 9.06 47.18
CA SER A 94 19.16 10.51 46.94
C SER A 94 18.55 10.80 45.56
N LYS A 95 17.99 12.00 45.38
CA LYS A 95 17.39 12.45 44.12
C LYS A 95 18.33 12.33 42.92
N GLU A 96 19.61 12.64 43.09
CA GLU A 96 20.65 12.57 42.06
C GLU A 96 20.86 11.12 41.63
N HIS A 97 21.02 10.21 42.62
CA HIS A 97 21.19 8.79 42.35
C HIS A 97 19.93 8.11 41.81
N ALA A 98 18.74 8.61 42.16
CA ALA A 98 17.47 8.15 41.59
C ALA A 98 17.39 8.49 40.10
N VAL A 99 17.56 9.77 39.75
CA VAL A 99 17.48 10.27 38.37
C VAL A 99 18.61 9.71 37.51
N GLU A 100 19.85 9.69 38.01
CA GLU A 100 20.98 9.14 37.25
C GLU A 100 20.90 7.62 37.13
N GLY A 101 20.35 6.93 38.13
CA GLY A 101 20.06 5.51 38.05
C GLY A 101 18.99 5.18 37.00
N VAL A 102 18.00 6.06 36.76
CA VAL A 102 17.05 5.91 35.65
C VAL A 102 17.73 6.20 34.31
N LYS A 103 18.48 7.30 34.17
CA LYS A 103 19.20 7.64 32.92
C LYS A 103 20.16 6.53 32.46
N SER A 104 20.96 6.02 33.38
CA SER A 104 21.91 4.90 33.16
C SER A 104 21.22 3.54 32.96
N GLY A 105 19.91 3.44 33.22
CA GLY A 105 19.16 2.18 33.13
C GLY A 105 19.41 1.22 34.30
N LYS A 106 20.08 1.64 35.37
CA LYS A 106 20.19 0.88 36.63
C LYS A 106 18.81 0.64 37.24
N TYR A 107 17.96 1.67 37.26
CA TYR A 107 16.56 1.61 37.65
C TYR A 107 15.65 1.72 36.42
N TYR A 108 14.44 1.16 36.48
CA TYR A 108 13.44 1.29 35.42
C TYR A 108 12.65 2.60 35.55
N ALA A 109 12.38 3.02 36.79
CA ALA A 109 11.76 4.28 37.13
C ALA A 109 12.33 4.86 38.43
N ALA A 110 12.08 6.14 38.69
CA ALA A 110 12.38 6.83 39.92
C ALA A 110 11.23 7.76 40.31
N ILE A 111 10.92 7.82 41.59
CA ILE A 111 9.85 8.65 42.14
C ILE A 111 10.47 9.60 43.16
N VAL A 112 10.21 10.90 43.01
CA VAL A 112 10.78 11.96 43.85
C VAL A 112 9.65 12.75 44.50
N LEU A 113 9.56 12.64 45.83
CA LEU A 113 8.67 13.45 46.66
C LEU A 113 9.33 14.81 46.93
N PRO A 114 8.68 15.95 46.63
CA PRO A 114 9.27 17.28 46.79
C PRO A 114 9.31 17.75 48.24
N LYS A 115 10.08 18.82 48.50
CA LYS A 115 10.31 19.39 49.84
C LYS A 115 9.06 19.83 50.59
N ASP A 116 8.06 20.31 49.85
CA ASP A 116 6.80 20.84 50.37
C ASP A 116 5.64 19.83 50.35
N PHE A 117 5.91 18.55 50.05
CA PHE A 117 4.90 17.52 49.85
C PHE A 117 3.89 17.43 51.01
N SER A 118 4.38 17.34 52.26
CA SER A 118 3.52 17.36 53.45
C SER A 118 2.75 18.68 53.62
N ALA A 119 3.36 19.81 53.28
CA ALA A 119 2.73 21.13 53.43
C ALA A 119 1.61 21.36 52.40
N SER A 120 1.78 20.86 51.18
CA SER A 120 0.79 20.97 50.10
C SER A 120 -0.35 19.96 50.23
N LEU A 121 -0.10 18.78 50.83
CA LEU A 121 -1.15 17.89 51.32
C LEU A 121 -2.12 18.60 52.29
N ILE A 122 -1.58 19.27 53.33
CA ILE A 122 -2.43 19.98 54.31
C ILE A 122 -3.08 21.23 53.72
N GLY A 123 -2.36 22.00 52.89
CA GLY A 123 -2.90 23.18 52.21
C GLY A 123 -4.08 22.86 51.27
N THR A 124 -4.16 21.62 50.75
CA THR A 124 -5.32 21.13 49.98
C THR A 124 -6.58 21.00 50.86
N VAL A 125 -6.43 20.75 52.16
CA VAL A 125 -7.55 20.60 53.12
C VAL A 125 -8.05 21.93 53.65
N THR A 126 -7.12 22.86 53.92
CA THR A 126 -7.44 24.21 54.39
C THR A 126 -7.90 25.15 53.26
N GLY A 127 -7.73 24.73 52.00
CA GLY A 127 -8.03 25.55 50.82
C GLY A 127 -6.96 26.62 50.52
N GLU A 128 -5.79 26.50 51.13
CA GLU A 128 -4.68 27.47 51.05
C GLU A 128 -3.66 27.14 49.94
N LYS A 129 -3.69 25.92 49.39
CA LYS A 129 -2.80 25.48 48.30
C LYS A 129 -3.47 24.54 47.30
N ASP A 130 -2.89 24.48 46.11
CA ASP A 130 -3.09 23.41 45.12
C ASP A 130 -2.62 22.04 45.64
N ARG A 131 -3.08 20.99 44.94
CA ARG A 131 -2.75 19.58 45.23
C ARG A 131 -1.23 19.33 45.22
N PRO A 132 -0.72 18.43 46.09
CA PRO A 132 0.67 18.00 46.04
C PRO A 132 1.00 17.37 44.68
N SER A 133 2.22 17.57 44.20
CA SER A 133 2.73 16.93 42.99
C SER A 133 3.93 16.03 43.31
N ILE A 134 4.13 14.99 42.50
CA ILE A 134 5.21 14.02 42.65
C ILE A 134 5.92 13.91 41.31
N THR A 135 7.25 13.89 41.31
CA THR A 135 8.00 13.75 40.04
C THR A 135 8.33 12.29 39.77
N TYR A 136 7.71 11.73 38.73
CA TYR A 136 7.97 10.37 38.21
C TYR A 136 8.89 10.45 36.99
N TYR A 137 10.01 9.73 37.04
CA TYR A 137 10.97 9.56 35.96
C TYR A 137 10.96 8.12 35.50
N ILE A 138 10.98 7.88 34.19
CA ILE A 138 10.77 6.55 33.59
C ILE A 138 11.78 6.29 32.46
N ASN A 139 12.26 5.06 32.31
CA ASN A 139 13.18 4.66 31.24
C ASN A 139 12.51 3.66 30.29
N GLU A 140 11.67 4.18 29.39
CA GLU A 140 10.99 3.40 28.34
C GLU A 140 11.97 2.68 27.39
N LYS A 141 13.17 3.26 27.18
CA LYS A 141 14.22 2.67 26.33
C LYS A 141 14.70 1.31 26.85
N LYS A 142 14.66 1.07 28.17
CA LYS A 142 15.18 -0.17 28.76
C LYS A 142 14.33 -1.39 28.42
N ASN A 143 13.01 -1.23 28.35
CA ASN A 143 12.05 -2.26 27.94
C ASN A 143 10.67 -1.63 27.69
N ALA A 144 9.97 -2.01 26.62
CA ALA A 144 8.69 -1.39 26.23
C ALA A 144 7.48 -1.77 27.12
N ILE A 145 7.56 -2.86 27.88
CA ILE A 145 6.50 -3.32 28.80
C ILE A 145 6.74 -2.75 30.21
N ALA A 146 8.01 -2.60 30.62
CA ALA A 146 8.36 -2.12 31.95
C ALA A 146 7.65 -0.81 32.38
N PRO A 147 7.46 0.21 31.51
CA PRO A 147 6.62 1.36 31.81
C PRO A 147 5.25 1.00 32.37
N LYS A 148 4.53 0.05 31.75
CA LYS A 148 3.19 -0.33 32.21
C LYS A 148 3.16 -1.13 33.50
N ILE A 149 4.31 -1.58 33.98
CA ILE A 149 4.45 -2.20 35.30
C ILE A 149 4.92 -1.18 36.35
N THR A 150 5.80 -0.24 35.99
CA THR A 150 6.19 0.86 36.89
C THR A 150 5.09 1.91 37.05
N ASP A 151 4.21 2.07 36.06
CA ASP A 151 3.00 2.90 36.14
C ASP A 151 2.06 2.38 37.24
N THR A 152 1.87 1.05 37.35
CA THR A 152 1.15 0.44 38.49
C THR A 152 1.82 0.79 39.82
N GLY A 153 3.16 0.78 39.88
CA GLY A 153 3.91 1.23 41.06
C GLY A 153 3.70 2.71 41.43
N ALA A 154 3.46 3.57 40.44
CA ALA A 154 3.07 4.96 40.69
C ALA A 154 1.63 5.04 41.24
N THR A 155 0.69 4.25 40.71
CA THR A 155 -0.68 4.14 41.25
C THR A 155 -0.69 3.64 42.68
N THR A 156 0.06 2.58 43.01
CA THR A 156 0.18 2.06 44.38
C THR A 156 0.78 3.09 45.36
N ILE A 157 1.60 4.02 44.87
CA ILE A 157 2.07 5.15 45.67
C ILE A 157 0.98 6.19 45.89
N ASP A 158 0.18 6.52 44.88
CA ASP A 158 -0.97 7.43 45.02
C ASP A 158 -2.02 6.85 45.98
N GLU A 159 -2.39 5.57 45.83
CA GLU A 159 -3.25 4.82 46.76
C GLU A 159 -2.70 4.86 48.19
N GLN A 160 -1.41 4.58 48.38
CA GLN A 160 -0.78 4.54 49.69
C GLN A 160 -0.69 5.95 50.34
N ILE A 161 -0.50 6.99 49.55
CA ILE A 161 -0.52 8.40 50.00
C ILE A 161 -1.94 8.80 50.41
N ASN A 162 -2.95 8.53 49.57
CA ASN A 162 -4.35 8.80 49.86
C ASN A 162 -4.81 8.08 51.14
N SER A 163 -4.48 6.80 51.30
CA SER A 163 -4.74 6.02 52.52
C SER A 163 -4.09 6.63 53.77
N THR A 164 -2.82 7.03 53.68
CA THR A 164 -2.07 7.67 54.79
C THR A 164 -2.67 9.02 55.18
N PHE A 165 -3.06 9.81 54.17
CA PHE A 165 -3.69 11.10 54.34
C PHE A 165 -5.07 10.97 55.02
N VAL A 166 -5.95 10.09 54.50
CA VAL A 166 -7.29 9.84 55.08
C VAL A 166 -7.16 9.30 56.51
N SER A 167 -6.24 8.36 56.77
CA SER A 167 -5.96 7.86 58.12
C SER A 167 -5.50 8.96 59.08
N SER A 168 -4.61 9.86 58.63
CA SER A 168 -4.12 10.99 59.44
C SER A 168 -5.22 12.02 59.76
N VAL A 169 -6.12 12.28 58.82
CA VAL A 169 -7.29 13.16 59.03
C VAL A 169 -8.30 12.49 59.97
N ALA A 170 -8.59 11.20 59.79
CA ALA A 170 -9.52 10.45 60.65
C ALA A 170 -9.04 10.37 62.10
N ASP A 171 -7.75 10.09 62.34
CA ASP A 171 -7.16 10.05 63.69
C ASP A 171 -7.12 11.45 64.35
N ALA A 172 -6.94 12.52 63.58
CA ALA A 172 -7.07 13.89 64.08
C ALA A 172 -8.52 14.24 64.48
N VAL A 173 -9.50 13.92 63.62
CA VAL A 173 -10.94 14.11 63.93
C VAL A 173 -11.34 13.26 65.15
N ALA A 174 -10.89 12.01 65.24
CA ALA A 174 -11.14 11.14 66.39
C ALA A 174 -10.58 11.71 67.70
N LYS A 175 -9.39 12.33 67.67
CA LYS A 175 -8.83 13.05 68.83
C LYS A 175 -9.66 14.28 69.22
N GLN A 176 -10.16 15.03 68.23
CA GLN A 176 -11.04 16.18 68.46
C GLN A 176 -12.37 15.76 69.12
N VAL A 177 -12.99 14.69 68.63
CA VAL A 177 -14.21 14.09 69.20
C VAL A 177 -13.93 13.54 70.61
N LYS A 178 -12.78 12.88 70.83
CA LYS A 178 -12.39 12.34 72.13
C LYS A 178 -12.08 13.43 73.17
N ALA A 179 -11.66 14.61 72.73
CA ALA A 179 -11.54 15.79 73.60
C ALA A 179 -12.93 16.35 74.00
N ALA A 180 -13.89 16.41 73.07
CA ALA A 180 -15.27 16.82 73.37
C ALA A 180 -15.99 15.82 74.29
N ALA A 181 -15.73 14.51 74.12
CA ALA A 181 -16.28 13.45 74.97
C ALA A 181 -15.70 13.44 76.41
N GLY A 182 -14.69 14.26 76.72
CA GLY A 182 -14.06 14.33 78.05
C GLY A 182 -14.92 14.96 79.14
N THR A 183 -16.07 15.56 78.80
CA THR A 183 -16.92 16.31 79.75
C THR A 183 -18.41 16.07 79.54
N THR A 184 -19.05 15.29 80.43
CA THR A 184 -20.40 15.52 81.05
C THR A 184 -21.01 14.19 81.55
N THR A 185 -21.60 14.21 82.74
CA THR A 185 -22.18 13.03 83.42
C THR A 185 -23.69 13.19 83.68
N ASN A 186 -24.45 13.66 82.67
CA ASN A 186 -25.91 13.88 82.73
C ASN A 186 -26.67 13.12 81.61
N SER A 187 -25.96 12.22 80.93
CA SER A 187 -26.01 12.21 79.46
C SER A 187 -27.16 11.44 78.82
N LEU A 188 -28.00 10.72 79.57
CA LEU A 188 -29.04 9.86 78.98
C LEU A 188 -30.19 10.65 78.33
N SER A 189 -30.66 11.72 78.99
CA SER A 189 -31.70 12.60 78.40
C SER A 189 -31.14 13.52 77.33
N THR A 190 -29.86 13.89 77.43
CA THR A 190 -29.19 14.73 76.42
C THR A 190 -28.95 13.91 75.16
N ALA A 191 -28.27 12.75 75.25
CA ALA A 191 -27.98 11.89 74.11
C ALA A 191 -29.23 11.39 73.37
N GLN A 192 -30.37 11.16 74.05
CA GLN A 192 -31.62 10.87 73.35
C GLN A 192 -32.11 12.08 72.54
N SER A 193 -32.05 13.29 73.11
CA SER A 193 -32.40 14.52 72.37
C SER A 193 -31.42 14.79 71.23
N ASP A 194 -30.12 14.53 71.44
CA ASP A 194 -29.07 14.73 70.45
C ASP A 194 -29.27 13.76 69.28
N VAL A 195 -29.47 12.46 69.52
CA VAL A 195 -29.78 11.48 68.46
C VAL A 195 -31.09 11.81 67.71
N VAL A 196 -32.12 12.33 68.40
CA VAL A 196 -33.36 12.78 67.73
C VAL A 196 -33.12 14.05 66.91
N ASN A 197 -32.22 14.95 67.33
CA ASN A 197 -31.81 16.13 66.58
C ASN A 197 -30.94 15.76 65.37
N ASP A 198 -29.94 14.89 65.54
CA ASP A 198 -29.11 14.36 64.45
C ASP A 198 -29.94 13.64 63.40
N LEU A 199 -30.99 12.90 63.82
CA LEU A 199 -31.96 12.30 62.90
C LEU A 199 -32.83 13.35 62.20
N ASN A 200 -33.27 14.42 62.88
CA ASN A 200 -33.95 15.54 62.22
C ASN A 200 -33.04 16.19 61.17
N ASP A 201 -31.78 16.47 61.51
CA ASP A 201 -30.84 17.13 60.61
C ASP A 201 -30.38 16.23 59.46
N THR A 202 -30.27 14.92 59.68
CA THR A 202 -30.09 13.92 58.60
C THR A 202 -31.29 13.91 57.65
N ILE A 203 -32.52 13.97 58.16
CA ILE A 203 -33.74 14.08 57.34
C ILE A 203 -33.78 15.41 56.57
N ASN A 204 -33.39 16.53 57.22
CA ASN A 204 -33.28 17.85 56.58
C ASN A 204 -32.21 17.86 55.46
N GLN A 205 -31.07 17.20 55.68
CA GLN A 205 -30.03 17.03 54.66
C GLN A 205 -30.53 16.16 53.49
N LEU A 206 -31.23 15.05 53.76
CA LEU A 206 -31.83 14.21 52.72
C LEU A 206 -32.85 14.97 51.86
N ASP A 207 -33.69 15.82 52.46
CA ASP A 207 -34.63 16.66 51.71
C ASP A 207 -33.90 17.75 50.87
N ASN A 208 -32.84 18.35 51.41
CA ASN A 208 -31.96 19.24 50.64
C ASN A 208 -31.32 18.51 49.43
N VAL A 209 -30.84 17.27 49.60
CA VAL A 209 -30.29 16.44 48.51
C VAL A 209 -31.38 16.06 47.51
N GLN A 210 -32.60 15.72 47.94
CA GLN A 210 -33.72 15.48 47.02
C GLN A 210 -34.05 16.73 46.18
N ARG A 211 -34.04 17.92 46.79
CA ARG A 211 -34.22 19.20 46.07
C ARG A 211 -33.09 19.48 45.08
N GLN A 212 -31.84 19.16 45.42
CA GLN A 212 -30.71 19.22 44.48
C GLN A 212 -30.87 18.25 43.31
N LEU A 213 -31.20 16.97 43.57
CA LEU A 213 -31.42 15.96 42.52
C LEU A 213 -32.56 16.35 41.55
N SER A 214 -33.62 17.00 42.05
CA SER A 214 -34.69 17.56 41.20
C SER A 214 -34.19 18.69 40.28
N SER A 215 -33.29 19.54 40.78
CA SER A 215 -32.63 20.58 39.98
C SER A 215 -31.71 19.95 38.91
N THR A 216 -30.99 18.90 39.26
CA THR A 216 -30.19 18.10 38.32
C THR A 216 -31.07 17.48 37.23
N ARG A 217 -32.23 16.88 37.56
CA ARG A 217 -33.19 16.38 36.54
C ARG A 217 -33.65 17.47 35.59
N SER A 218 -34.09 18.63 36.10
CA SER A 218 -34.49 19.77 35.25
C SER A 218 -33.36 20.24 34.32
N THR A 219 -32.10 20.08 34.74
CA THR A 219 -30.91 20.40 33.94
C THR A 219 -30.66 19.34 32.85
N LEU A 220 -30.87 18.05 33.15
CA LEU A 220 -30.79 16.95 32.17
C LEU A 220 -31.90 17.02 31.12
N ASP A 221 -33.12 17.40 31.51
CA ASP A 221 -34.24 17.60 30.57
C ASP A 221 -33.97 18.78 29.61
N LYS A 222 -33.38 19.88 30.13
CA LYS A 222 -32.88 21.00 29.31
C LYS A 222 -31.77 20.57 28.36
N ALA A 223 -30.78 19.82 28.84
CA ALA A 223 -29.69 19.31 28.02
C ALA A 223 -30.20 18.43 26.86
N THR A 224 -31.20 17.59 27.12
CA THR A 224 -31.89 16.78 26.09
C THR A 224 -32.53 17.67 25.02
N THR A 225 -33.22 18.73 25.43
CA THR A 225 -33.83 19.72 24.53
C THR A 225 -32.78 20.46 23.67
N THR A 226 -31.61 20.78 24.24
CA THR A 226 -30.48 21.38 23.51
C THR A 226 -29.87 20.41 22.49
N ILE A 227 -29.73 19.13 22.84
CA ILE A 227 -29.23 18.08 21.94
C ILE A 227 -30.14 17.90 20.73
N ASP A 228 -31.47 17.86 20.94
CA ASP A 228 -32.44 17.77 19.84
C ASP A 228 -32.45 19.02 18.96
N SER A 229 -32.19 20.20 19.54
CA SER A 229 -32.04 21.44 18.77
C SER A 229 -30.78 21.41 17.90
N ALA A 230 -29.65 20.96 18.44
CA ALA A 230 -28.39 20.81 17.70
C ALA A 230 -28.51 19.80 16.54
N LYS A 231 -29.20 18.66 16.76
CA LYS A 231 -29.52 17.69 15.70
C LYS A 231 -30.30 18.34 14.56
N ARG A 232 -31.33 19.15 14.85
CA ARG A 232 -32.13 19.83 13.80
C ARG A 232 -31.28 20.79 12.97
N SER A 233 -30.38 21.55 13.60
CA SER A 233 -29.42 22.41 12.90
C SER A 233 -28.46 21.60 12.01
N ASN A 234 -27.92 20.48 12.50
CA ASN A 234 -27.06 19.61 11.69
C ASN A 234 -27.81 19.03 10.47
N THR A 235 -29.07 18.62 10.63
CA THR A 235 -29.90 18.12 9.53
C THR A 235 -30.20 19.22 8.50
N ALA A 236 -30.44 20.46 8.93
CA ALA A 236 -30.61 21.60 8.03
C ALA A 236 -29.33 21.86 7.21
N PHE A 237 -28.17 21.94 7.87
CA PHE A 237 -26.88 22.10 7.18
C PHE A 237 -26.57 20.93 6.22
N ALA A 238 -26.92 19.69 6.58
CA ALA A 238 -26.74 18.54 5.69
C ALA A 238 -27.58 18.63 4.39
N SER A 239 -28.78 19.22 4.46
CA SER A 239 -29.58 19.54 3.26
C SER A 239 -28.90 20.62 2.43
N GLU A 240 -28.52 21.74 3.04
CA GLU A 240 -27.92 22.89 2.36
C GLU A 240 -26.55 22.55 1.71
N ILE A 241 -25.79 21.63 2.32
CA ILE A 241 -24.59 21.02 1.73
C ILE A 241 -24.94 20.15 0.50
N THR A 242 -26.03 19.40 0.54
CA THR A 242 -26.48 18.56 -0.58
C THR A 242 -26.92 19.44 -1.77
N ASP A 243 -27.64 20.51 -1.52
CA ASP A 243 -28.03 21.51 -2.53
C ASP A 243 -26.80 22.23 -3.12
N SER A 244 -25.83 22.56 -2.27
CA SER A 244 -24.52 23.12 -2.68
C SER A 244 -23.72 22.17 -3.57
N LEU A 245 -23.66 20.89 -3.22
CA LEU A 245 -23.02 19.84 -4.05
C LEU A 245 -23.71 19.67 -5.41
N SER A 246 -25.04 19.79 -5.47
CA SER A 246 -25.79 19.79 -6.73
C SER A 246 -25.43 21.00 -7.61
N THR A 247 -25.27 22.18 -7.00
CA THR A 247 -24.87 23.42 -7.67
C THR A 247 -23.46 23.31 -8.24
N ILE A 248 -22.51 22.82 -7.45
CA ILE A 248 -21.11 22.57 -7.84
C ILE A 248 -20.99 21.57 -8.99
N LYS A 249 -21.85 20.54 -9.02
CA LYS A 249 -21.94 19.61 -10.15
C LYS A 249 -22.41 20.32 -11.43
N ASN A 250 -23.41 21.20 -11.33
CA ASN A 250 -23.87 21.99 -12.47
C ASN A 250 -22.79 22.99 -12.96
N THR A 251 -22.03 23.60 -12.05
CA THR A 251 -20.85 24.42 -12.37
C THR A 251 -19.77 23.62 -13.09
N SER A 252 -19.54 22.35 -12.71
CA SER A 252 -18.60 21.47 -13.42
C SER A 252 -19.04 21.23 -14.87
N ASN A 253 -20.30 20.86 -15.08
CA ASN A 253 -20.86 20.66 -16.42
C ASN A 253 -20.72 21.92 -17.29
N LEU A 254 -20.98 23.11 -16.72
CA LEU A 254 -20.86 24.39 -17.41
C LEU A 254 -19.40 24.73 -17.76
N LEU A 255 -18.43 24.37 -16.92
CA LEU A 255 -17.00 24.52 -17.23
C LEU A 255 -16.58 23.61 -18.40
N ASP A 256 -17.02 22.35 -18.41
CA ASP A 256 -16.74 21.41 -19.51
C ASP A 256 -17.42 21.83 -20.83
N GLU A 257 -18.65 22.35 -20.76
CA GLU A 257 -19.33 22.92 -21.93
C GLU A 257 -18.62 24.19 -22.43
N THR A 258 -18.24 25.11 -21.53
CA THR A 258 -17.47 26.32 -21.87
C THR A 258 -16.13 25.96 -22.54
N ARG A 259 -15.43 24.94 -22.02
CA ARG A 259 -14.19 24.41 -22.62
C ARG A 259 -14.43 23.89 -24.05
N THR A 260 -15.52 23.15 -24.24
CA THR A 260 -15.91 22.59 -25.55
C THR A 260 -16.25 23.70 -26.54
N GLN A 261 -17.07 24.69 -26.15
CA GLN A 261 -17.43 25.83 -26.98
C GLN A 261 -16.20 26.69 -27.34
N ALA A 262 -15.27 26.92 -26.40
CA ALA A 262 -14.03 27.64 -26.65
C ALA A 262 -13.11 26.93 -27.66
N GLN A 263 -13.02 25.59 -27.59
CA GLN A 263 -12.27 24.79 -28.56
C GLN A 263 -12.93 24.82 -29.95
N GLN A 264 -14.25 24.73 -30.05
CA GLN A 264 -14.98 24.87 -31.31
C GLN A 264 -14.80 26.26 -31.95
N PHE A 265 -14.89 27.33 -31.14
CA PHE A 265 -14.60 28.70 -31.57
C PHE A 265 -13.18 28.84 -32.10
N SER A 266 -12.18 28.35 -31.34
CA SER A 266 -10.78 28.37 -31.76
C SER A 266 -10.56 27.64 -33.08
N ASN A 267 -11.08 26.42 -33.22
CA ASN A 267 -10.92 25.63 -34.46
C ASN A 267 -11.58 26.32 -35.66
N THR A 268 -12.74 26.94 -35.46
CA THR A 268 -13.44 27.72 -36.50
C THR A 268 -12.63 28.95 -36.91
N LEU A 269 -12.06 29.68 -35.94
CA LEU A 269 -11.28 30.89 -36.19
C LEU A 269 -9.89 30.59 -36.82
N VAL A 270 -9.21 29.51 -36.40
CA VAL A 270 -8.00 29.02 -37.09
C VAL A 270 -8.34 28.62 -38.52
N GLY A 271 -9.44 27.89 -38.75
CA GLY A 271 -9.91 27.53 -40.09
C GLY A 271 -10.19 28.76 -40.97
N ALA A 272 -10.79 29.82 -40.41
CA ALA A 272 -11.03 31.07 -41.13
C ALA A 272 -9.71 31.81 -41.48
N LEU A 273 -8.74 31.84 -40.56
CA LEU A 273 -7.42 32.45 -40.79
C LEU A 273 -6.60 31.70 -41.84
N ASP A 274 -6.62 30.37 -41.81
CA ASP A 274 -5.90 29.52 -42.78
C ASP A 274 -6.55 29.59 -44.19
N ASN A 275 -7.89 29.71 -44.27
CA ASN A 275 -8.58 30.01 -45.53
C ASN A 275 -8.28 31.43 -46.05
N GLY A 276 -8.19 32.43 -45.17
CA GLY A 276 -7.81 33.79 -45.56
C GLY A 276 -6.39 33.87 -46.13
N GLY A 277 -5.42 33.22 -45.47
CA GLY A 277 -4.03 33.19 -45.91
C GLY A 277 -3.83 32.45 -47.25
N THR A 278 -4.58 31.37 -47.48
CA THR A 278 -4.54 30.64 -48.75
C THR A 278 -5.22 31.43 -49.89
N GLN A 279 -6.31 32.14 -49.64
CA GLN A 279 -6.92 33.04 -50.64
C GLN A 279 -5.99 34.21 -51.01
N LEU A 280 -5.35 34.87 -50.03
CA LEU A 280 -4.35 35.92 -50.27
C LEU A 280 -3.16 35.41 -51.11
N SER A 281 -2.70 34.20 -50.82
CA SER A 281 -1.62 33.54 -51.57
C SER A 281 -2.04 33.19 -53.00
N GLY A 282 -3.25 32.68 -53.20
CA GLY A 282 -3.81 32.39 -54.53
C GLY A 282 -4.01 33.65 -55.38
N LEU A 283 -4.41 34.76 -54.76
CA LEU A 283 -4.52 36.06 -55.43
C LEU A 283 -3.15 36.57 -55.89
N GLN A 284 -2.10 36.42 -55.08
CA GLN A 284 -0.72 36.76 -55.48
C GLN A 284 -0.27 35.93 -56.69
N VAL A 285 -0.49 34.61 -56.70
CA VAL A 285 -0.15 33.74 -57.84
C VAL A 285 -0.93 34.14 -59.10
N THR A 286 -2.21 34.47 -58.95
CA THR A 286 -3.07 34.91 -60.07
C THR A 286 -2.57 36.22 -60.69
N VAL A 287 -2.27 37.23 -59.86
CA VAL A 287 -1.73 38.52 -60.34
C VAL A 287 -0.33 38.37 -60.93
N GLY A 288 0.50 37.47 -60.38
CA GLY A 288 1.80 37.13 -60.96
C GLY A 288 1.70 36.54 -62.37
N ASN A 289 0.78 35.60 -62.58
CA ASN A 289 0.55 35.00 -63.89
C ASN A 289 -0.01 36.01 -64.91
N VAL A 290 -0.97 36.85 -64.49
CA VAL A 290 -1.53 37.92 -65.34
C VAL A 290 -0.45 38.96 -65.69
N THR A 291 0.36 39.39 -64.73
CA THR A 291 1.47 40.33 -64.96
C THR A 291 2.52 39.73 -65.89
N GLY A 292 2.90 38.47 -65.70
CA GLY A 292 3.80 37.76 -66.62
C GLY A 292 3.26 37.72 -68.05
N SER A 293 1.95 37.52 -68.21
CA SER A 293 1.27 37.52 -69.51
C SER A 293 1.26 38.91 -70.15
N VAL A 294 0.96 39.96 -69.37
CA VAL A 294 0.97 41.37 -69.84
C VAL A 294 2.38 41.82 -70.22
N VAL A 295 3.40 41.55 -69.41
CA VAL A 295 4.79 41.88 -69.71
C VAL A 295 5.29 41.12 -70.95
N THR A 296 4.89 39.86 -71.13
CA THR A 296 5.21 39.09 -72.34
C THR A 296 4.56 39.71 -73.58
N GLY A 297 3.28 40.09 -73.51
CA GLY A 297 2.60 40.78 -74.62
C GLY A 297 3.22 42.13 -74.97
N LEU A 298 3.65 42.90 -73.97
CA LEU A 298 4.36 44.17 -74.15
C LEU A 298 5.77 43.98 -74.76
N ASN A 299 6.47 42.88 -74.43
CA ASN A 299 7.75 42.54 -75.07
C ASN A 299 7.54 42.20 -76.56
N SER A 300 6.62 41.28 -76.89
CA SER A 300 6.31 40.95 -78.30
C SER A 300 5.86 42.16 -79.11
N THR A 301 5.21 43.13 -78.46
CA THR A 301 4.80 44.41 -79.05
C THR A 301 6.02 45.32 -79.27
N GLN A 302 6.96 45.43 -78.32
CA GLN A 302 8.24 46.12 -78.51
C GLN A 302 9.05 45.54 -79.68
N ASP A 303 9.11 44.21 -79.79
CA ASP A 303 9.88 43.53 -80.84
C ASP A 303 9.32 43.84 -82.24
N ALA A 304 8.00 43.74 -82.39
CA ALA A 304 7.30 44.10 -83.63
C ALA A 304 7.47 45.59 -83.98
N LEU A 305 7.39 46.49 -83.00
CA LEU A 305 7.59 47.93 -83.21
C LEU A 305 9.06 48.28 -83.51
N SER A 306 10.01 47.55 -82.96
CA SER A 306 11.43 47.67 -83.30
C SER A 306 11.70 47.23 -84.75
N GLN A 307 11.01 46.20 -85.23
CA GLN A 307 11.05 45.77 -86.63
C GLN A 307 10.42 46.83 -87.57
N VAL A 308 9.29 47.43 -87.19
CA VAL A 308 8.67 48.54 -87.93
C VAL A 308 9.58 49.77 -87.96
N SER A 309 10.13 50.17 -86.82
CA SER A 309 11.10 51.28 -86.71
C SER A 309 12.32 51.07 -87.61
N SER A 310 12.96 49.90 -87.53
CA SER A 310 14.09 49.53 -88.40
C SER A 310 13.73 49.61 -89.90
N THR A 311 12.50 49.22 -90.26
CA THR A 311 11.99 49.35 -91.63
C THR A 311 11.80 50.81 -92.03
N MET A 312 11.24 51.66 -91.15
CA MET A 312 11.06 53.10 -91.41
C MET A 312 12.40 53.82 -91.56
N HIS A 313 13.39 53.53 -90.71
CA HIS A 313 14.75 54.06 -90.84
C HIS A 313 15.42 53.57 -92.13
N GLY A 314 15.28 52.30 -92.51
CA GLY A 314 15.80 51.77 -93.78
C GLY A 314 15.24 52.49 -95.01
N VAL A 315 13.93 52.74 -95.04
CA VAL A 315 13.28 53.55 -96.10
C VAL A 315 13.80 54.99 -96.09
N ASN A 316 13.94 55.60 -94.92
CA ASN A 316 14.40 56.99 -94.79
C ASN A 316 15.88 57.16 -95.20
N THR A 317 16.74 56.17 -94.93
CA THR A 317 18.13 56.13 -95.43
C THR A 317 18.16 55.98 -96.95
N THR A 318 17.40 55.02 -97.50
CA THR A 318 17.33 54.78 -98.95
C THR A 318 16.86 56.03 -99.73
N ALA A 319 15.90 56.78 -99.17
CA ALA A 319 15.47 58.06 -99.74
C ALA A 319 16.54 59.17 -99.64
N GLY A 320 17.38 59.14 -98.61
CA GLY A 320 18.56 60.01 -98.48
C GLY A 320 19.59 59.71 -99.55
N ASP A 321 19.97 58.45 -99.72
CA ASP A 321 20.91 57.99 -100.75
C ASP A 321 20.42 58.36 -102.17
N ALA A 322 19.11 58.28 -102.41
CA ALA A 322 18.49 58.70 -103.67
C ALA A 322 18.57 60.23 -103.91
N LEU A 323 18.35 61.05 -102.87
CA LEU A 323 18.50 62.51 -102.96
C LEU A 323 19.96 62.93 -103.18
N ASP A 324 20.90 62.25 -102.51
CA ASP A 324 22.32 62.41 -102.72
C ASP A 324 22.76 62.00 -104.13
N GLY A 325 22.16 60.94 -104.68
CA GLY A 325 22.33 60.53 -106.08
C GLY A 325 21.81 61.58 -107.07
N MET A 326 20.62 62.12 -106.81
CA MET A 326 20.02 63.18 -107.64
C MET A 326 20.83 64.48 -107.61
N GLU A 327 21.37 64.89 -106.45
CA GLU A 327 22.24 66.07 -106.37
C GLU A 327 23.54 65.88 -107.16
N LYS A 328 24.17 64.69 -107.07
CA LYS A 328 25.37 64.34 -107.84
C LYS A 328 25.09 64.33 -109.34
N ALA A 329 23.93 63.83 -109.76
CA ALA A 329 23.49 63.86 -111.16
C ALA A 329 23.25 65.30 -111.65
N LEU A 330 22.57 66.13 -110.86
CA LEU A 330 22.32 67.55 -111.19
C LEU A 330 23.64 68.33 -111.35
N LYS A 331 24.59 68.16 -110.44
CA LYS A 331 25.93 68.79 -110.51
C LYS A 331 26.74 68.38 -111.74
N ASN A 332 26.52 67.19 -112.29
CA ASN A 332 27.21 66.67 -113.47
C ASN A 332 26.48 66.98 -114.80
N SER A 333 25.31 67.62 -114.78
CA SER A 333 24.38 67.73 -115.91
C SER A 333 24.77 68.72 -117.03
N GLN A 334 25.87 69.47 -116.88
CA GLN A 334 26.29 70.57 -117.76
C GLN A 334 25.28 71.76 -117.89
N LEU A 335 24.20 71.77 -117.10
CA LEU A 335 23.32 72.93 -116.98
C LEU A 335 24.05 74.13 -116.36
N ASP A 336 23.80 75.34 -116.87
CA ASP A 336 24.34 76.58 -116.29
C ASP A 336 23.80 76.77 -114.86
N PRO A 337 24.66 76.88 -113.82
CA PRO A 337 24.24 77.13 -112.44
C PRO A 337 23.45 78.44 -112.25
N ASN A 338 23.54 79.39 -113.19
CA ASN A 338 22.74 80.60 -113.17
C ASN A 338 21.36 80.46 -113.79
N SER A 339 21.10 79.40 -114.57
CA SER A 339 19.78 79.13 -115.17
C SER A 339 18.70 78.93 -114.11
N GLN A 340 17.47 79.33 -114.44
CA GLN A 340 16.33 79.15 -113.55
C GLN A 340 16.07 77.66 -113.26
N THR A 341 16.15 76.81 -114.29
CA THR A 341 15.90 75.36 -114.19
C THR A 341 16.86 74.66 -113.23
N TYR A 342 18.15 75.02 -113.20
CA TYR A 342 19.10 74.46 -112.24
C TYR A 342 18.74 74.85 -110.79
N LYS A 343 18.35 76.11 -110.58
CA LYS A 343 17.95 76.65 -109.26
C LYS A 343 16.65 76.01 -108.77
N ASP A 344 15.66 75.83 -109.65
CA ASP A 344 14.39 75.16 -109.33
C ASP A 344 14.61 73.69 -108.96
N LEU A 345 15.45 72.95 -109.71
CA LEU A 345 15.80 71.56 -109.41
C LEU A 345 16.57 71.42 -108.09
N SER A 346 17.54 72.31 -107.82
CA SER A 346 18.27 72.32 -106.55
C SER A 346 17.33 72.59 -105.37
N ALA A 347 16.44 73.58 -105.50
CA ALA A 347 15.47 73.93 -104.47
C ALA A 347 14.48 72.79 -104.17
N GLN A 348 14.08 72.01 -105.19
CA GLN A 348 13.25 70.81 -104.99
C GLN A 348 14.00 69.70 -104.24
N ILE A 349 15.29 69.47 -104.54
CA ILE A 349 16.12 68.49 -103.82
C ILE A 349 16.34 68.93 -102.36
N ASP A 350 16.59 70.21 -102.11
CA ASP A 350 16.81 70.74 -100.75
C ASP A 350 15.52 70.75 -99.91
N GLU A 351 14.36 71.05 -100.50
CA GLU A 351 13.06 70.91 -99.82
C GLU A 351 12.72 69.44 -99.55
N ALA A 352 13.00 68.53 -100.49
CA ALA A 352 12.83 67.09 -100.26
C ALA A 352 13.76 66.57 -99.15
N ARG A 353 15.01 67.03 -99.07
CA ARG A 353 15.92 66.75 -97.93
C ARG A 353 15.41 67.32 -96.61
N LYS A 354 14.84 68.52 -96.62
CA LYS A 354 14.23 69.14 -95.44
C LYS A 354 13.00 68.35 -94.96
N GLN A 355 12.18 67.85 -95.87
CA GLN A 355 11.08 66.93 -95.56
C GLN A 355 11.59 65.59 -95.02
N LEU A 356 12.62 64.99 -95.64
CA LEU A 356 13.25 63.76 -95.16
C LEU A 356 13.85 63.90 -93.75
N LYS A 357 14.51 65.04 -93.46
CA LYS A 357 15.01 65.35 -92.11
C LYS A 357 13.89 65.51 -91.09
N THR A 358 12.78 66.12 -91.49
CA THR A 358 11.57 66.25 -90.66
C THR A 358 10.94 64.87 -90.41
N GLN A 359 10.92 64.00 -91.42
CA GLN A 359 10.46 62.61 -91.30
C GLN A 359 11.35 61.80 -90.36
N GLN A 360 12.67 61.90 -90.47
CA GLN A 360 13.62 61.26 -89.57
C GLN A 360 13.45 61.73 -88.11
N GLN A 361 13.21 63.03 -87.88
CA GLN A 361 12.88 63.56 -86.56
C GLN A 361 11.57 63.01 -86.01
N ARG A 362 10.55 62.78 -86.86
CA ARG A 362 9.28 62.16 -86.46
C ARG A 362 9.42 60.67 -86.17
N ILE A 363 10.27 59.94 -86.89
CA ILE A 363 10.58 58.53 -86.58
C ILE A 363 11.33 58.44 -85.24
N ALA A 364 12.38 59.25 -85.04
CA ALA A 364 13.12 59.30 -83.77
C ALA A 364 12.30 59.83 -82.57
N ALA A 365 11.18 60.53 -82.81
CA ALA A 365 10.18 60.83 -81.79
C ALA A 365 9.30 59.60 -81.52
N PHE A 366 8.73 58.99 -82.57
CA PHE A 366 7.94 57.76 -82.49
C PHE A 366 8.67 56.64 -81.73
N ASP A 367 9.94 56.37 -82.05
CA ASP A 367 10.77 55.36 -81.37
C ASP A 367 10.86 55.61 -79.85
N ARG A 368 11.11 56.87 -79.46
CA ARG A 368 11.24 57.30 -78.06
C ARG A 368 9.90 57.20 -77.33
N ASP A 369 8.85 57.77 -77.93
CA ASP A 369 7.55 57.91 -77.30
C ASP A 369 6.89 56.53 -77.14
N THR A 370 7.01 55.67 -78.17
CA THR A 370 6.52 54.28 -78.13
C THR A 370 7.28 53.42 -77.12
N THR A 371 8.61 53.47 -77.10
CA THR A 371 9.41 52.72 -76.10
C THR A 371 9.11 53.20 -74.68
N SER A 372 8.98 54.52 -74.49
CA SER A 372 8.59 55.13 -73.21
C SER A 372 7.20 54.67 -72.73
N ILE A 373 6.21 54.58 -73.62
CA ILE A 373 4.87 54.05 -73.31
C ILE A 373 4.95 52.56 -72.92
N ILE A 374 5.69 51.75 -73.67
CA ILE A 374 5.80 50.32 -73.43
C ILE A 374 6.54 50.03 -72.11
N ASP A 375 7.64 50.72 -71.82
CA ASP A 375 8.38 50.55 -70.57
C ASP A 375 7.62 51.14 -69.37
N SER A 376 6.83 52.21 -69.56
CA SER A 376 5.86 52.68 -68.54
C SER A 376 4.78 51.63 -68.26
N GLY A 377 4.31 50.91 -69.29
CA GLY A 377 3.38 49.79 -69.15
C GLY A 377 3.98 48.61 -68.37
N LYS A 378 5.22 48.21 -68.72
CA LYS A 378 5.97 47.17 -67.98
C LYS A 378 6.21 47.59 -66.53
N SER A 379 6.61 48.85 -66.30
CA SER A 379 6.82 49.42 -64.96
C SER A 379 5.53 49.39 -64.14
N THR A 380 4.41 49.83 -64.71
CA THR A 380 3.11 49.83 -64.02
C THR A 380 2.65 48.41 -63.67
N ALA A 381 2.78 47.46 -64.60
CA ALA A 381 2.40 46.06 -64.37
C ALA A 381 3.29 45.40 -63.30
N THR A 382 4.61 45.65 -63.32
CA THR A 382 5.55 45.10 -62.32
C THR A 382 5.42 45.76 -60.95
N THR A 383 5.19 47.08 -60.87
CA THR A 383 4.85 47.78 -59.63
C THR A 383 3.55 47.25 -59.03
N PHE A 384 2.46 47.14 -59.80
CA PHE A 384 1.19 46.59 -59.32
C PHE A 384 1.34 45.17 -58.75
N ASN A 385 2.12 44.31 -59.40
CA ASN A 385 2.45 42.98 -58.89
C ASN A 385 3.29 43.02 -57.61
N SER A 386 4.22 43.97 -57.48
CA SER A 386 5.00 44.19 -56.25
C SER A 386 4.13 44.67 -55.08
N ASP A 387 3.18 45.57 -55.34
CA ASP A 387 2.24 46.09 -54.34
C ASP A 387 1.28 44.99 -53.86
N VAL A 388 0.71 44.22 -54.80
CA VAL A 388 -0.13 43.05 -54.48
C VAL A 388 0.65 41.98 -53.71
N ALA A 389 1.89 41.68 -54.10
CA ALA A 389 2.74 40.74 -53.37
C ALA A 389 3.10 41.26 -51.96
N THR A 390 3.26 42.56 -51.78
CA THR A 390 3.57 43.17 -50.48
C THR A 390 2.34 43.19 -49.57
N LEU A 391 1.18 43.58 -50.10
CA LEU A 391 -0.10 43.52 -49.39
C LEU A 391 -0.44 42.07 -49.00
N SER A 392 -0.25 41.12 -49.91
CA SER A 392 -0.49 39.69 -49.64
C SER A 392 0.44 39.15 -48.56
N ARG A 393 1.77 39.36 -48.65
CA ARG A 393 2.72 38.97 -47.59
C ARG A 393 2.34 39.55 -46.23
N ASN A 394 2.00 40.84 -46.17
CA ASN A 394 1.63 41.51 -44.91
C ASN A 394 0.30 40.96 -44.35
N GLY A 395 -0.68 40.67 -45.21
CA GLY A 395 -1.93 40.00 -44.82
C GLY A 395 -1.69 38.60 -44.26
N THR A 396 -0.95 37.76 -44.97
CA THR A 396 -0.63 36.38 -44.54
C THR A 396 0.22 36.36 -43.27
N ALA A 397 1.18 37.29 -43.10
CA ALA A 397 1.94 37.45 -41.86
C ALA A 397 1.06 37.89 -40.68
N THR A 398 0.12 38.82 -40.92
CA THR A 398 -0.84 39.27 -39.89
C THR A 398 -1.77 38.14 -39.47
N MET A 399 -2.31 37.37 -40.42
CA MET A 399 -3.15 36.20 -40.13
C MET A 399 -2.36 35.10 -39.41
N THR A 400 -1.11 34.85 -39.80
CA THR A 400 -0.21 33.90 -39.12
C THR A 400 0.10 34.34 -37.69
N THR A 401 0.26 35.65 -37.45
CA THR A 401 0.47 36.22 -36.12
C THR A 401 -0.78 36.10 -35.26
N ALA A 402 -1.96 36.42 -35.81
CA ALA A 402 -3.24 36.24 -35.11
C ALA A 402 -3.50 34.78 -34.74
N ARG A 403 -3.24 33.85 -35.68
CA ARG A 403 -3.30 32.39 -35.48
C ARG A 403 -2.38 31.94 -34.37
N THR A 404 -1.11 32.37 -34.40
CA THR A 404 -0.09 32.01 -33.40
C THR A 404 -0.43 32.56 -32.01
N ASN A 405 -0.95 33.79 -31.90
CA ASN A 405 -1.41 34.34 -30.63
C ASN A 405 -2.64 33.59 -30.09
N LEU A 406 -3.57 33.19 -30.97
CA LEU A 406 -4.76 32.43 -30.59
C LEU A 406 -4.39 31.05 -30.03
N THR A 407 -3.58 30.27 -30.75
CA THR A 407 -3.23 28.90 -30.37
C THR A 407 -2.10 28.81 -29.34
N GLY A 408 -1.16 29.77 -29.35
CA GLY A 408 0.02 29.78 -28.49
C GLY A 408 -0.12 30.61 -27.21
N THR A 409 -1.15 31.45 -27.06
CA THR A 409 -1.33 32.31 -25.87
C THR A 409 -2.76 32.35 -25.37
N ILE A 410 -3.74 32.69 -26.21
CA ILE A 410 -5.13 32.89 -25.77
C ILE A 410 -5.75 31.57 -25.31
N MET A 411 -5.70 30.52 -26.14
CA MET A 411 -6.28 29.22 -25.81
C MET A 411 -5.55 28.47 -24.67
N PRO A 412 -4.20 28.49 -24.57
CA PRO A 412 -3.51 27.98 -23.39
C PRO A 412 -3.96 28.68 -22.10
N ASN A 413 -3.95 30.02 -22.06
CA ASN A 413 -4.34 30.77 -20.87
C ASN A 413 -5.81 30.54 -20.48
N LEU A 414 -6.72 30.45 -21.46
CA LEU A 414 -8.13 30.14 -21.21
C LEU A 414 -8.32 28.72 -20.67
N ASN A 415 -7.63 27.72 -21.21
CA ASN A 415 -7.64 26.37 -20.65
C ASN A 415 -7.10 26.36 -19.21
N THR A 416 -5.95 26.99 -18.95
CA THR A 416 -5.39 27.07 -17.58
C THR A 416 -6.32 27.77 -16.59
N GLY A 417 -7.05 28.80 -17.03
CA GLY A 417 -8.10 29.44 -16.21
C GLY A 417 -9.26 28.50 -15.89
N LEU A 418 -9.77 27.77 -16.89
CA LEU A 418 -10.83 26.77 -16.72
C LEU A 418 -10.38 25.58 -15.86
N ASP A 419 -9.15 25.09 -16.04
CA ASP A 419 -8.55 24.03 -15.22
C ASP A 419 -8.39 24.48 -13.76
N THR A 420 -8.00 25.74 -13.52
CA THR A 420 -7.91 26.33 -12.18
C THR A 420 -9.28 26.42 -11.50
N LEU A 421 -10.31 26.85 -12.24
CA LEU A 421 -11.69 26.87 -11.75
C LEU A 421 -12.23 25.45 -11.49
N GLY A 422 -11.90 24.48 -12.34
CA GLY A 422 -12.26 23.07 -12.16
C GLY A 422 -11.62 22.46 -10.90
N MET A 423 -10.35 22.76 -10.64
CA MET A 423 -9.65 22.36 -9.41
C MET A 423 -10.29 23.00 -8.17
N ALA A 424 -10.61 24.29 -8.22
CA ALA A 424 -11.29 24.99 -7.12
C ALA A 424 -12.69 24.40 -6.84
N ASN A 425 -13.47 24.13 -7.90
CA ASN A 425 -14.80 23.51 -7.82
C ASN A 425 -14.74 22.09 -7.22
N SER A 426 -13.75 21.29 -7.64
CA SER A 426 -13.50 19.95 -7.09
C SER A 426 -13.02 19.98 -5.63
N SER A 427 -12.19 20.97 -5.26
CA SER A 427 -11.74 21.16 -3.88
C SER A 427 -12.92 21.52 -2.97
N LEU A 428 -13.81 22.42 -3.42
CA LEU A 428 -15.02 22.78 -2.69
C LEU A 428 -15.97 21.57 -2.52
N ALA A 429 -16.13 20.75 -3.58
CA ALA A 429 -16.88 19.50 -3.50
C ALA A 429 -16.31 18.52 -2.45
N GLY A 430 -14.99 18.36 -2.41
CA GLY A 430 -14.29 17.53 -1.43
C GLY A 430 -14.46 18.05 0.00
N THR A 431 -14.35 19.37 0.20
CA THR A 431 -14.58 20.01 1.50
C THR A 431 -16.02 19.82 1.98
N LEU A 432 -17.02 20.01 1.11
CA LEU A 432 -18.43 19.83 1.45
C LEU A 432 -18.79 18.36 1.74
N THR A 433 -18.26 17.41 0.96
CA THR A 433 -18.41 15.97 1.26
C THR A 433 -17.78 15.61 2.61
N THR A 434 -16.62 16.20 2.95
CA THR A 434 -15.96 15.99 4.25
C THR A 434 -16.78 16.59 5.40
N LEU A 435 -17.39 17.77 5.19
CA LEU A 435 -18.27 18.41 6.16
C LEU A 435 -19.57 17.61 6.37
N GLN A 436 -20.16 17.05 5.32
CA GLN A 436 -21.31 16.15 5.40
C GLN A 436 -21.02 14.94 6.28
N GLY A 437 -19.93 14.21 6.01
CA GLY A 437 -19.50 13.08 6.85
C GLY A 437 -19.12 13.48 8.28
N THR A 438 -18.74 14.75 8.51
CA THR A 438 -18.49 15.29 9.87
C THR A 438 -19.79 15.56 10.61
N LEU A 439 -20.83 16.08 9.94
CA LEU A 439 -22.16 16.28 10.51
C LEU A 439 -22.86 14.95 10.84
N GLU A 440 -22.69 13.92 10.01
CA GLU A 440 -23.19 12.57 10.30
C GLU A 440 -22.55 11.97 11.57
N GLN A 441 -21.22 12.08 11.70
CA GLN A 441 -20.50 11.68 12.91
C GLN A 441 -20.93 12.51 14.13
N GLY A 442 -21.12 13.82 13.96
CA GLY A 442 -21.63 14.73 15.00
C GLY A 442 -23.03 14.33 15.48
N ASN A 443 -23.93 13.97 14.57
CA ASN A 443 -25.26 13.45 14.91
C ASN A 443 -25.17 12.10 15.65
N GLY A 444 -24.28 11.19 15.22
CA GLY A 444 -24.02 9.94 15.93
C GLY A 444 -23.50 10.12 17.36
N LEU A 445 -22.69 11.15 17.60
CA LEU A 445 -22.24 11.55 18.95
C LEU A 445 -23.37 12.19 19.76
N LEU A 446 -24.22 13.03 19.15
CA LEU A 446 -25.42 13.58 19.79
C LEU A 446 -26.45 12.48 20.14
N ASP A 447 -26.54 11.41 19.35
CA ASP A 447 -27.34 10.21 19.66
C ASP A 447 -26.76 9.40 20.83
N GLN A 448 -25.44 9.35 20.98
CA GLN A 448 -24.81 8.74 22.16
C GLN A 448 -25.06 9.61 23.40
N LEU A 449 -24.82 10.92 23.31
CA LEU A 449 -25.01 11.86 24.41
C LEU A 449 -26.48 11.92 24.88
N SER A 450 -27.45 11.93 23.95
CA SER A 450 -28.89 11.86 24.25
C SER A 450 -29.24 10.61 25.06
N ARG A 451 -28.71 9.44 24.66
CA ARG A 451 -28.88 8.18 25.41
C ARG A 451 -28.23 8.24 26.79
N THR A 452 -27.00 8.75 26.90
CA THR A 452 -26.32 8.91 28.19
C THR A 452 -27.08 9.84 29.14
N VAL A 453 -27.51 11.01 28.67
CA VAL A 453 -28.32 11.96 29.46
C VAL A 453 -29.63 11.31 29.92
N SER A 454 -30.30 10.55 29.04
CA SER A 454 -31.52 9.79 29.37
C SER A 454 -31.25 8.70 30.42
N GLN A 455 -30.15 7.96 30.30
CA GLN A 455 -29.71 6.95 31.25
C GLN A 455 -29.45 7.57 32.63
N THR A 456 -28.70 8.68 32.69
CA THR A 456 -28.42 9.42 33.92
C THR A 456 -29.69 9.98 34.56
N ASN A 457 -30.64 10.49 33.77
CA ASN A 457 -31.93 10.97 34.25
C ASN A 457 -32.75 9.84 34.93
N ALA A 458 -32.73 8.64 34.33
CA ALA A 458 -33.34 7.44 34.92
C ALA A 458 -32.62 6.97 36.21
N THR A 459 -31.29 6.98 36.24
CA THR A 459 -30.51 6.68 37.46
C THR A 459 -30.83 7.67 38.59
N VAL A 460 -30.82 8.98 38.31
CA VAL A 460 -31.16 10.03 39.29
C VAL A 460 -32.59 9.86 39.80
N ALA A 461 -33.56 9.49 38.96
CA ALA A 461 -34.93 9.19 39.39
C ALA A 461 -34.99 7.97 40.34
N GLY A 462 -34.18 6.94 40.08
CA GLY A 462 -33.98 5.81 40.99
C GLY A 462 -33.43 6.25 42.35
N THR A 463 -32.35 7.03 42.34
CA THR A 463 -31.71 7.60 43.54
C THR A 463 -32.68 8.45 44.37
N GLN A 464 -33.47 9.33 43.73
CA GLN A 464 -34.49 10.11 44.43
C GLN A 464 -35.54 9.24 45.13
N THR A 465 -35.96 8.15 44.47
CA THR A 465 -36.92 7.17 45.02
C THR A 465 -36.33 6.41 46.21
N GLN A 466 -35.04 6.05 46.13
CA GLN A 466 -34.31 5.36 47.20
C GLN A 466 -34.10 6.30 48.41
N LEU A 467 -33.73 7.56 48.19
CA LEU A 467 -33.65 8.58 49.25
C LEU A 467 -35.02 8.89 49.87
N ALA A 468 -36.12 8.83 49.11
CA ALA A 468 -37.47 9.01 49.66
C ALA A 468 -37.83 7.88 50.64
N ASN A 469 -37.48 6.65 50.28
CA ASN A 469 -37.69 5.49 51.15
C ASN A 469 -36.78 5.54 52.40
N LEU A 470 -35.51 5.94 52.25
CA LEU A 470 -34.59 6.12 53.37
C LEU A 470 -35.06 7.23 54.34
N SER A 471 -35.45 8.39 53.81
CA SER A 471 -35.99 9.50 54.62
C SER A 471 -37.25 9.06 55.38
N LYS A 472 -38.15 8.31 54.73
CA LYS A 472 -39.32 7.70 55.38
C LYS A 472 -38.93 6.72 56.48
N GLN A 473 -37.97 5.84 56.24
CA GLN A 473 -37.47 4.89 57.25
C GLN A 473 -36.84 5.60 58.44
N LEU A 474 -35.95 6.58 58.21
CA LEU A 474 -35.33 7.37 59.28
C LEU A 474 -36.36 8.15 60.10
N ASN A 475 -37.43 8.65 59.48
CA ASN A 475 -38.49 9.33 60.23
C ASN A 475 -39.33 8.36 61.08
N THR A 476 -39.51 7.11 60.64
CA THR A 476 -40.01 6.01 61.48
C THR A 476 -39.03 5.71 62.61
N THR A 477 -37.75 5.46 62.33
CA THR A 477 -36.72 5.18 63.35
C THR A 477 -36.58 6.31 64.38
N ARG A 478 -36.67 7.58 63.97
CA ARG A 478 -36.70 8.74 64.87
C ARG A 478 -37.92 8.70 65.81
N THR A 479 -39.06 8.26 65.30
CA THR A 479 -40.29 8.09 66.09
C THR A 479 -40.16 6.92 67.06
N ASP A 480 -39.52 5.81 66.64
CA ASP A 480 -39.27 4.65 67.49
C ASP A 480 -38.22 4.94 68.58
N VAL A 481 -37.18 5.72 68.28
CA VAL A 481 -36.15 6.19 69.24
C VAL A 481 -36.74 7.21 70.24
N ALA A 482 -37.70 8.02 69.83
CA ALA A 482 -38.49 8.83 70.76
C ALA A 482 -39.44 7.96 71.63
N ALA A 483 -39.92 6.82 71.10
CA ALA A 483 -40.80 5.88 71.81
C ALA A 483 -40.07 4.87 72.72
N LEU A 484 -38.75 4.71 72.60
CA LEU A 484 -37.89 3.82 73.40
C LEU A 484 -37.70 4.27 74.88
N SER A 485 -38.71 4.90 75.47
CA SER A 485 -38.68 5.50 76.81
C SER A 485 -38.71 4.50 77.98
N SER A 486 -38.69 3.19 77.72
CA SER A 486 -38.59 2.13 78.73
C SER A 486 -37.13 1.70 78.94
N SER A 487 -36.55 2.19 80.04
CA SER A 487 -35.11 2.08 80.39
C SER A 487 -34.54 0.66 80.58
N GLN A 488 -35.35 -0.40 80.44
CA GLN A 488 -34.89 -1.80 80.46
C GLN A 488 -34.38 -2.30 79.10
N MET A 489 -34.93 -1.81 77.98
CA MET A 489 -34.59 -2.34 76.65
C MET A 489 -33.15 -2.00 76.22
N PHE A 490 -32.68 -0.81 76.61
CA PHE A 490 -31.39 -0.28 76.17
C PHE A 490 -30.18 -1.01 76.79
N GLN A 491 -30.31 -1.51 78.02
CA GLN A 491 -29.25 -2.33 78.64
C GLN A 491 -29.05 -3.66 77.88
N GLN A 492 -30.16 -4.34 77.53
CA GLN A 492 -30.09 -5.58 76.74
C GLN A 492 -29.55 -5.32 75.32
N LEU A 493 -29.86 -4.17 74.72
CA LEU A 493 -29.36 -3.80 73.40
C LEU A 493 -27.86 -3.48 73.42
N SER A 494 -27.37 -2.84 74.49
CA SER A 494 -25.94 -2.53 74.69
C SER A 494 -25.10 -3.81 74.85
N ASP A 495 -25.61 -4.83 75.55
CA ASP A 495 -24.95 -6.12 75.70
C ASP A 495 -25.00 -6.97 74.41
N MET A 496 -25.99 -6.74 73.54
CA MET A 496 -26.13 -7.48 72.27
C MET A 496 -25.36 -6.91 71.08
N LEU A 497 -25.19 -5.58 70.97
CA LEU A 497 -24.71 -4.97 69.73
C LEU A 497 -23.19 -4.92 69.55
N GLY A 498 -22.40 -5.03 70.62
CA GLY A 498 -20.95 -5.30 70.54
C GLY A 498 -20.14 -4.44 69.56
N ILE A 499 -20.50 -3.16 69.39
CA ILE A 499 -20.08 -2.34 68.23
C ILE A 499 -18.57 -2.08 68.25
N ASP A 500 -17.85 -2.68 67.31
CA ASP A 500 -16.41 -2.49 67.14
C ASP A 500 -16.12 -1.15 66.43
N THR A 501 -15.31 -0.31 67.07
CA THR A 501 -14.97 1.03 66.56
C THR A 501 -14.04 1.02 65.34
N SER A 502 -13.53 -0.14 64.93
CA SER A 502 -12.69 -0.29 63.73
C SER A 502 -13.48 -0.21 62.40
N GLU A 503 -14.73 -0.67 62.33
CA GLU A 503 -15.53 -0.67 61.09
C GLU A 503 -15.90 0.75 60.60
N ILE A 504 -16.01 1.72 61.51
CA ILE A 504 -16.28 3.13 61.15
C ILE A 504 -15.07 3.72 60.39
N GLY A 505 -13.85 3.24 60.67
CA GLY A 505 -12.63 3.67 60.00
C GLY A 505 -12.54 3.20 58.54
N SER A 506 -12.95 1.97 58.24
CA SER A 506 -12.97 1.46 56.86
C SER A 506 -14.09 2.08 56.03
N PHE A 507 -15.28 2.31 56.60
CA PHE A 507 -16.41 2.95 55.91
C PHE A 507 -16.10 4.37 55.41
N VAL A 508 -15.27 5.13 56.13
CA VAL A 508 -14.81 6.46 55.71
C VAL A 508 -13.59 6.39 54.76
N GLY A 509 -12.81 5.30 54.83
CA GLY A 509 -11.66 5.06 53.96
C GLY A 509 -12.01 4.73 52.51
N GLU A 510 -13.03 3.89 52.31
CA GLU A 510 -13.44 3.39 50.99
C GLU A 510 -14.93 3.68 50.70
N PRO A 511 -15.30 4.95 50.43
CA PRO A 511 -16.71 5.36 50.23
C PRO A 511 -17.35 4.80 48.94
N VAL A 512 -16.62 4.04 48.14
CA VAL A 512 -17.12 3.30 46.96
C VAL A 512 -16.52 1.91 46.96
N HIS A 513 -17.24 0.94 47.53
CA HIS A 513 -16.83 -0.47 47.48
C HIS A 513 -17.03 -1.02 46.05
N LEU A 514 -15.93 -1.32 45.36
CA LEU A 514 -15.98 -1.90 44.01
C LEU A 514 -16.29 -3.41 44.09
N ASP A 515 -17.53 -3.78 43.74
CA ASP A 515 -17.98 -5.17 43.61
C ASP A 515 -17.50 -5.77 42.26
N GLU A 516 -16.20 -6.07 42.17
CA GLU A 516 -15.60 -6.62 40.96
C GLU A 516 -16.06 -8.07 40.72
N LYS A 517 -16.74 -8.30 39.59
CA LYS A 517 -17.22 -9.61 39.15
C LYS A 517 -16.51 -10.06 37.88
N VAL A 518 -15.34 -10.66 38.07
CA VAL A 518 -14.51 -11.20 36.98
C VAL A 518 -15.26 -12.30 36.21
N LEU A 519 -15.63 -11.99 34.97
CA LEU A 519 -16.25 -12.95 34.05
C LEU A 519 -15.16 -13.75 33.34
N TYR A 520 -15.29 -15.08 33.34
CA TYR A 520 -14.33 -16.02 32.73
C TYR A 520 -12.87 -15.84 33.22
N PRO A 521 -12.60 -15.92 34.53
CA PRO A 521 -11.23 -15.78 35.07
C PRO A 521 -10.26 -16.81 34.45
N VAL A 522 -9.01 -16.38 34.29
CA VAL A 522 -7.86 -17.17 33.83
C VAL A 522 -6.72 -17.00 34.83
N ASP A 523 -6.32 -18.10 35.48
CA ASP A 523 -5.48 -18.09 36.69
C ASP A 523 -4.02 -17.63 36.49
N ASN A 524 -3.50 -17.68 35.25
CA ASN A 524 -2.13 -17.27 34.93
C ASN A 524 -1.96 -16.87 33.45
N TYR A 525 -0.90 -16.10 33.15
CA TYR A 525 -0.63 -15.59 31.81
C TYR A 525 -0.31 -16.70 30.80
N GLY A 526 0.41 -17.76 31.22
CA GLY A 526 0.71 -18.94 30.41
C GLY A 526 -0.55 -19.60 29.82
N SER A 527 -1.58 -19.78 30.65
CA SER A 527 -2.88 -20.31 30.22
C SER A 527 -3.59 -19.38 29.24
N ALA A 528 -3.48 -18.06 29.42
CA ALA A 528 -4.07 -17.08 28.50
C ALA A 528 -3.39 -17.04 27.12
N VAL A 529 -2.07 -17.24 27.05
CA VAL A 529 -1.29 -17.25 25.78
C VAL A 529 -1.23 -18.62 25.10
N THR A 530 -1.53 -19.71 25.82
CA THR A 530 -1.50 -21.08 25.30
C THR A 530 -2.23 -21.23 23.95
N PRO A 531 -3.49 -20.77 23.76
CA PRO A 531 -4.17 -20.84 22.47
C PRO A 531 -3.37 -20.31 21.27
N PHE A 532 -2.58 -19.24 21.46
CA PHE A 532 -1.75 -18.69 20.40
C PHE A 532 -0.54 -19.59 20.10
N TYR A 533 0.20 -20.00 21.13
CA TYR A 533 1.40 -20.82 20.97
C TYR A 533 1.09 -22.24 20.47
N THR A 534 0.01 -22.87 20.93
CA THR A 534 -0.44 -24.17 20.43
C THR A 534 -0.85 -24.08 18.96
N ASN A 535 -1.65 -23.09 18.54
CA ASN A 535 -2.01 -22.93 17.12
C ASN A 535 -0.78 -22.68 16.22
N LEU A 536 0.18 -21.89 16.70
CA LEU A 536 1.45 -21.65 16.00
C LEU A 536 2.27 -22.93 15.86
N ALA A 537 2.37 -23.74 16.93
CA ALA A 537 2.99 -25.06 16.89
C ALA A 537 2.30 -26.02 15.91
N LEU A 538 0.96 -26.07 15.84
CA LEU A 538 0.24 -26.95 14.90
C LEU A 538 0.53 -26.58 13.44
N TRP A 539 0.63 -25.29 13.12
CA TRP A 539 1.01 -24.84 11.77
C TRP A 539 2.47 -25.17 11.44
N VAL A 540 3.39 -24.93 12.37
CA VAL A 540 4.80 -25.31 12.22
C VAL A 540 4.93 -26.83 12.07
N GLY A 541 4.14 -27.63 12.79
CA GLY A 541 4.07 -29.08 12.62
C GLY A 541 3.65 -29.50 11.22
N GLY A 542 2.57 -28.92 10.68
CA GLY A 542 2.15 -29.12 9.29
C GLY A 542 3.20 -28.67 8.26
N PHE A 543 3.96 -27.61 8.55
CA PHE A 543 5.08 -27.17 7.71
C PHE A 543 6.26 -28.15 7.74
N VAL A 544 6.65 -28.63 8.92
CA VAL A 544 7.71 -29.63 9.10
C VAL A 544 7.35 -30.94 8.38
N LEU A 545 6.07 -31.33 8.36
CA LEU A 545 5.60 -32.47 7.57
C LEU A 545 5.88 -32.28 6.06
N VAL A 546 5.51 -31.14 5.45
CA VAL A 546 5.80 -30.89 4.02
C VAL A 546 7.27 -30.61 3.73
N ALA A 547 8.06 -30.26 4.74
CA ALA A 547 9.51 -30.06 4.61
C ALA A 547 10.27 -31.40 4.56
N ILE A 548 9.90 -32.37 5.41
CA ILE A 548 10.66 -33.62 5.62
C ILE A 548 10.09 -34.81 4.83
N TYR A 549 8.76 -34.93 4.70
CA TYR A 549 8.17 -36.05 3.95
C TYR A 549 8.04 -35.72 2.46
N LYS A 550 8.54 -36.64 1.64
CA LYS A 550 8.38 -36.65 0.18
C LYS A 550 6.89 -36.55 -0.19
N LEU A 551 6.52 -35.51 -0.93
CA LEU A 551 5.14 -35.13 -1.25
C LEU A 551 4.51 -36.06 -2.28
N GLU A 552 5.31 -36.67 -3.15
CA GLU A 552 4.84 -37.67 -4.10
C GLU A 552 5.04 -39.11 -3.63
N VAL A 553 4.33 -40.02 -4.31
CA VAL A 553 4.18 -41.42 -3.95
C VAL A 553 5.11 -42.23 -4.84
N ASP A 554 6.16 -42.83 -4.28
CA ASP A 554 7.06 -43.67 -5.08
C ASP A 554 6.27 -44.79 -5.76
N ARG A 555 6.55 -45.03 -7.05
CA ARG A 555 6.11 -46.23 -7.74
C ARG A 555 6.95 -47.41 -7.27
N ASP A 556 6.32 -48.57 -7.12
CA ASP A 556 7.00 -49.83 -6.90
C ASP A 556 6.23 -50.96 -7.60
N GLU A 557 6.74 -52.20 -7.53
CA GLU A 557 6.15 -53.37 -8.16
C GLU A 557 4.67 -53.59 -7.78
N LYS A 558 4.25 -53.12 -6.60
CA LYS A 558 2.90 -53.33 -6.04
C LYS A 558 1.98 -52.14 -6.31
N ILE A 559 2.53 -50.93 -6.47
CA ILE A 559 1.78 -49.70 -6.79
C ILE A 559 2.37 -49.06 -8.06
N ARG A 560 2.24 -49.79 -9.18
CA ARG A 560 2.87 -49.46 -10.47
C ARG A 560 2.10 -48.43 -11.31
N ARG A 561 0.79 -48.23 -11.06
CA ARG A 561 -0.07 -47.20 -11.67
C ARG A 561 -1.10 -46.69 -10.65
N TYR A 562 -1.24 -45.36 -10.54
CA TYR A 562 -2.25 -44.67 -9.72
C TYR A 562 -2.63 -43.34 -10.40
N THR A 563 -3.84 -42.82 -10.16
CA THR A 563 -4.23 -41.50 -10.69
C THR A 563 -3.74 -40.36 -9.79
N PRO A 564 -3.53 -39.12 -10.28
CA PRO A 564 -3.06 -38.00 -9.45
C PRO A 564 -3.91 -37.74 -8.20
N ARG A 565 -5.22 -37.95 -8.28
CA ARG A 565 -6.15 -37.88 -7.13
C ARG A 565 -5.93 -39.00 -6.12
N GLN A 566 -5.65 -40.23 -6.57
CA GLN A 566 -5.33 -41.36 -5.69
C GLN A 566 -3.97 -41.16 -4.99
N GLY A 567 -2.97 -40.64 -5.72
CA GLY A 567 -1.66 -40.29 -5.15
C GLY A 567 -1.78 -39.19 -4.09
N TYR A 568 -2.50 -38.10 -4.40
CA TYR A 568 -2.81 -37.04 -3.43
C TYR A 568 -3.46 -37.59 -2.16
N MET A 569 -4.56 -38.34 -2.30
CA MET A 569 -5.32 -38.86 -1.16
C MET A 569 -4.55 -39.91 -0.35
N GLY A 570 -3.69 -40.72 -0.98
CA GLY A 570 -2.88 -41.73 -0.30
C GLY A 570 -1.81 -41.13 0.62
N ARG A 571 -1.11 -40.10 0.13
CA ARG A 571 -0.12 -39.35 0.92
C ARG A 571 -0.79 -38.40 1.93
N TRP A 572 -1.95 -37.83 1.59
CA TRP A 572 -2.77 -36.99 2.48
C TRP A 572 -3.17 -37.71 3.77
N LEU A 573 -3.60 -38.98 3.69
CA LEU A 573 -3.92 -39.77 4.88
C LEU A 573 -2.73 -39.88 5.86
N LEU A 574 -1.51 -40.07 5.34
CA LEU A 574 -0.30 -40.12 6.17
C LEU A 574 -0.05 -38.79 6.89
N PHE A 575 -0.17 -37.68 6.16
CA PHE A 575 0.00 -36.34 6.71
C PHE A 575 -1.05 -36.00 7.78
N VAL A 576 -2.30 -36.33 7.53
CA VAL A 576 -3.40 -36.13 8.49
C VAL A 576 -3.19 -36.95 9.77
N VAL A 577 -2.77 -38.22 9.66
CA VAL A 577 -2.53 -39.08 10.83
C VAL A 577 -1.36 -38.58 11.68
N ILE A 578 -0.26 -38.12 11.08
CA ILE A 578 0.86 -37.57 11.85
C ILE A 578 0.52 -36.16 12.40
N GLY A 579 -0.28 -35.36 11.67
CA GLY A 579 -0.81 -34.09 12.15
C GLY A 579 -1.77 -34.23 13.35
N PHE A 580 -2.59 -35.28 13.37
CA PHE A 580 -3.39 -35.65 14.55
C PHE A 580 -2.50 -36.08 15.71
N LEU A 581 -1.43 -36.85 15.47
CA LEU A 581 -0.47 -37.21 16.51
C LEU A 581 0.24 -35.97 17.09
N GLN A 582 0.72 -35.04 16.25
CA GLN A 582 1.25 -33.74 16.67
C GLN A 582 0.25 -32.96 17.53
N ALA A 583 -1.02 -32.93 17.14
CA ALA A 583 -2.06 -32.20 17.86
C ALA A 583 -2.41 -32.80 19.22
N ILE A 584 -2.49 -34.13 19.30
CA ILE A 584 -2.71 -34.88 20.53
C ILE A 584 -1.51 -34.69 21.46
N ILE A 585 -0.28 -34.80 20.96
CA ILE A 585 0.94 -34.55 21.76
C ILE A 585 0.94 -33.11 22.28
N ALA A 586 0.75 -32.11 21.41
CA ALA A 586 0.73 -30.70 21.81
C ALA A 586 -0.32 -30.44 22.90
N THR A 587 -1.59 -30.71 22.63
CA THR A 587 -2.69 -30.39 23.57
C THR A 587 -2.68 -31.19 24.87
N ILE A 588 -2.27 -32.47 24.85
CA ILE A 588 -2.08 -33.24 26.10
C ILE A 588 -0.85 -32.72 26.86
N GLY A 589 0.21 -32.31 26.16
CA GLY A 589 1.38 -31.68 26.77
C GLY A 589 1.04 -30.35 27.42
N ASP A 590 0.27 -29.48 26.75
CA ASP A 590 -0.19 -28.20 27.31
C ASP A 590 -1.00 -28.44 28.60
N LEU A 591 -1.89 -29.44 28.62
CA LEU A 591 -2.61 -29.87 29.82
C LEU A 591 -1.68 -30.46 30.89
N ALA A 592 -0.63 -31.18 30.52
CA ALA A 592 0.37 -31.75 31.43
C ALA A 592 1.34 -30.71 32.01
N LEU A 593 1.49 -29.54 31.39
CA LEU A 593 2.13 -28.36 31.99
C LEU A 593 1.26 -27.74 33.11
N GLY A 594 -0.01 -28.13 33.22
CA GLY A 594 -0.93 -27.63 34.24
C GLY A 594 -1.63 -26.31 33.86
N ILE A 595 -1.87 -26.05 32.56
CA ILE A 595 -2.69 -24.89 32.16
C ILE A 595 -4.10 -24.99 32.78
N GLN A 596 -4.73 -23.85 33.01
CA GLN A 596 -6.16 -23.84 33.30
C GLN A 596 -6.92 -24.39 32.08
N CYS A 597 -7.72 -25.44 32.27
CA CYS A 597 -8.68 -25.88 31.25
C CYS A 597 -9.96 -26.42 31.88
N LYS A 598 -11.07 -25.67 31.74
CA LYS A 598 -12.38 -26.05 32.26
C LYS A 598 -13.01 -27.17 31.45
N HIS A 599 -12.67 -27.30 30.16
CA HIS A 599 -13.18 -28.36 29.27
C HIS A 599 -12.06 -29.05 28.45
N PRO A 600 -11.20 -29.89 29.07
CA PRO A 600 -10.04 -30.51 28.40
C PRO A 600 -10.36 -31.27 27.11
N PHE A 601 -11.49 -31.98 27.05
CA PHE A 601 -11.92 -32.69 25.84
C PHE A 601 -12.22 -31.75 24.66
N LEU A 602 -12.80 -30.57 24.92
CA LEU A 602 -13.05 -29.55 23.89
C LEU A 602 -11.75 -28.87 23.46
N PHE A 603 -10.80 -28.64 24.38
CA PHE A 603 -9.48 -28.11 24.04
C PHE A 603 -8.69 -29.05 23.12
N ILE A 604 -8.61 -30.34 23.47
CA ILE A 604 -7.97 -31.36 22.62
C ILE A 604 -8.68 -31.46 21.27
N PHE A 605 -10.02 -31.50 21.25
CA PHE A 605 -10.79 -31.58 20.00
C PHE A 605 -10.57 -30.34 19.11
N ALA A 606 -10.52 -29.14 19.68
CA ALA A 606 -10.19 -27.91 18.95
C ALA A 606 -8.79 -27.95 18.34
N GLY A 607 -7.78 -28.45 19.07
CA GLY A 607 -6.42 -28.61 18.53
C GLY A 607 -6.31 -29.67 17.44
N VAL A 608 -6.95 -30.82 17.62
CA VAL A 608 -7.04 -31.89 16.61
C VAL A 608 -7.72 -31.38 15.34
N PHE A 609 -8.80 -30.60 15.46
CA PHE A 609 -9.50 -30.02 14.31
C PHE A 609 -8.72 -28.86 13.65
N ALA A 610 -8.12 -27.96 14.43
CA ALA A 610 -7.24 -26.90 13.90
C ALA A 610 -6.06 -27.49 13.12
N SER A 611 -5.39 -28.52 13.68
CA SER A 611 -4.32 -29.24 12.98
C SER A 611 -4.79 -29.89 11.69
N PHE A 612 -5.98 -30.51 11.67
CA PHE A 612 -6.56 -31.05 10.44
C PHE A 612 -6.69 -29.98 9.36
N VAL A 613 -7.22 -28.81 9.71
CA VAL A 613 -7.37 -27.68 8.78
C VAL A 613 -6.01 -27.17 8.31
N TYR A 614 -5.06 -26.94 9.22
CA TYR A 614 -3.74 -26.38 8.89
C TYR A 614 -2.92 -27.35 8.03
N VAL A 615 -2.88 -28.64 8.37
CA VAL A 615 -2.23 -29.68 7.56
C VAL A 615 -2.88 -29.77 6.17
N ASN A 616 -4.21 -29.66 6.06
CA ASN A 616 -4.88 -29.62 4.75
C ASN A 616 -4.44 -28.41 3.91
N ILE A 617 -4.43 -27.20 4.48
CA ILE A 617 -4.00 -25.98 3.77
C ILE A 617 -2.54 -26.10 3.32
N ILE A 618 -1.63 -26.43 4.23
CA ILE A 618 -0.19 -26.48 3.99
C ILE A 618 0.16 -27.59 2.98
N TYR A 619 -0.42 -28.78 3.12
CA TYR A 619 -0.23 -29.89 2.19
C TYR A 619 -0.81 -29.57 0.80
N ALA A 620 -2.01 -28.98 0.72
CA ALA A 620 -2.60 -28.58 -0.56
C ALA A 620 -1.72 -27.56 -1.31
N LEU A 621 -1.22 -26.53 -0.62
CA LEU A 621 -0.32 -25.53 -1.20
C LEU A 621 1.01 -26.16 -1.63
N ALA A 622 1.69 -26.90 -0.76
CA ALA A 622 2.99 -27.51 -1.05
C ALA A 622 2.93 -28.56 -2.17
N VAL A 623 1.80 -29.26 -2.33
CA VAL A 623 1.61 -30.24 -3.40
C VAL A 623 1.14 -29.59 -4.71
N ALA A 624 0.35 -28.50 -4.65
CA ALA A 624 -0.08 -27.78 -5.84
C ALA A 624 1.03 -26.90 -6.43
N PHE A 625 1.93 -26.33 -5.62
CA PHE A 625 2.92 -25.33 -6.04
C PHE A 625 4.36 -25.62 -5.58
N ARG A 626 4.68 -26.87 -5.19
CA ARG A 626 6.03 -27.31 -4.78
C ARG A 626 6.68 -26.35 -3.76
N HIS A 627 7.91 -25.89 -4.02
CA HIS A 627 8.68 -25.01 -3.15
C HIS A 627 8.01 -23.63 -2.96
N ILE A 628 7.34 -23.09 -3.98
CA ILE A 628 6.55 -21.85 -3.90
C ILE A 628 5.38 -22.05 -2.92
N GLY A 629 4.71 -23.20 -2.97
CA GLY A 629 3.65 -23.56 -2.03
C GLY A 629 4.11 -23.61 -0.57
N LYS A 630 5.33 -24.09 -0.33
CA LYS A 630 5.98 -24.04 0.99
C LYS A 630 6.25 -22.59 1.41
N ALA A 631 6.77 -21.74 0.53
CA ALA A 631 7.00 -20.32 0.81
C ALA A 631 5.70 -19.55 1.15
N VAL A 632 4.61 -19.79 0.41
CA VAL A 632 3.29 -19.21 0.71
C VAL A 632 2.78 -19.64 2.09
N ALA A 633 2.99 -20.90 2.49
CA ALA A 633 2.64 -21.36 3.84
C ALA A 633 3.43 -20.66 4.97
N VAL A 634 4.65 -20.18 4.69
CA VAL A 634 5.44 -19.34 5.62
C VAL A 634 4.93 -17.89 5.64
N ILE A 635 4.62 -17.30 4.48
CA ILE A 635 4.03 -15.96 4.40
C ILE A 635 2.70 -15.89 5.17
N LEU A 636 1.87 -16.95 5.07
CA LEU A 636 0.62 -17.05 5.82
C LEU A 636 0.82 -17.06 7.34
N VAL A 637 1.84 -17.73 7.89
CA VAL A 637 2.07 -17.70 9.36
C VAL A 637 2.60 -16.35 9.84
N ILE A 638 3.48 -15.70 9.05
CA ILE A 638 3.99 -14.35 9.34
C ILE A 638 2.83 -13.33 9.43
N ILE A 639 1.84 -13.44 8.54
CA ILE A 639 0.66 -12.58 8.52
C ILE A 639 -0.32 -12.92 9.67
N GLN A 640 -0.46 -14.21 10.02
CA GLN A 640 -1.37 -14.66 11.08
C GLN A 640 -0.95 -14.22 12.48
N ILE A 641 0.35 -14.16 12.78
CA ILE A 641 0.86 -13.81 14.12
C ILE A 641 0.27 -12.47 14.64
N PRO A 642 0.36 -11.33 13.92
CA PRO A 642 -0.30 -10.08 14.33
C PRO A 642 -1.80 -10.05 13.97
N GLY A 643 -2.22 -10.70 12.88
CA GLY A 643 -3.59 -10.59 12.39
C GLY A 643 -4.65 -11.38 13.15
N ALA A 644 -4.26 -12.42 13.89
CA ALA A 644 -5.21 -13.38 14.46
C ALA A 644 -5.78 -13.03 15.84
N ALA A 645 -5.36 -11.93 16.48
CA ALA A 645 -5.72 -11.55 17.86
C ALA A 645 -5.30 -12.58 18.94
N GLY A 646 -4.12 -13.15 18.78
CA GLY A 646 -3.53 -14.11 19.72
C GLY A 646 -3.08 -13.47 21.04
N LEU A 647 -2.07 -12.60 20.95
CA LEU A 647 -1.45 -11.92 22.10
C LEU A 647 -2.06 -10.55 22.41
N TYR A 648 -2.69 -9.90 21.42
CA TYR A 648 -3.25 -8.55 21.54
C TYR A 648 -4.67 -8.50 20.94
N PRO A 649 -5.62 -7.74 21.54
CA PRO A 649 -6.86 -7.34 20.89
C PRO A 649 -6.65 -6.77 19.47
N ILE A 650 -7.51 -7.15 18.53
CA ILE A 650 -7.37 -6.76 17.11
C ILE A 650 -7.58 -5.26 16.91
N GLU A 651 -8.37 -4.64 17.77
CA GLU A 651 -8.74 -3.23 17.76
C GLU A 651 -7.50 -2.34 17.80
N MET A 652 -6.45 -2.77 18.52
CA MET A 652 -5.15 -2.08 18.64
C MET A 652 -4.24 -2.27 17.42
N MET A 653 -4.54 -3.21 16.53
CA MET A 653 -3.72 -3.47 15.34
C MET A 653 -4.03 -2.46 14.20
N PRO A 654 -3.06 -2.16 13.31
CA PRO A 654 -3.31 -1.38 12.10
C PRO A 654 -4.46 -1.94 11.26
N GLU A 655 -5.21 -1.04 10.61
CA GLU A 655 -6.49 -1.37 9.95
C GLU A 655 -6.41 -2.55 8.96
N PHE A 656 -5.30 -2.69 8.24
CA PHE A 656 -5.01 -3.84 7.38
C PHE A 656 -5.24 -5.18 8.09
N PHE A 657 -4.66 -5.37 9.28
CA PHE A 657 -4.82 -6.60 10.04
C PHE A 657 -6.26 -6.77 10.55
N ARG A 658 -6.93 -5.66 10.93
CA ARG A 658 -8.33 -5.68 11.37
C ARG A 658 -9.29 -6.14 10.26
N ARG A 659 -9.10 -5.64 9.03
CA ARG A 659 -9.84 -6.07 7.83
C ARG A 659 -9.48 -7.50 7.41
N LEU A 660 -8.25 -7.95 7.67
CA LEU A 660 -7.76 -9.26 7.26
C LEU A 660 -8.15 -10.40 8.22
N LYS A 661 -8.33 -10.12 9.51
CA LYS A 661 -8.67 -11.10 10.57
C LYS A 661 -9.73 -12.15 10.19
N PRO A 662 -10.85 -11.85 9.50
CA PRO A 662 -11.84 -12.87 9.13
C PRO A 662 -11.33 -13.94 8.15
N PHE A 663 -10.24 -13.67 7.43
CA PHE A 663 -9.64 -14.57 6.44
C PHE A 663 -8.44 -15.37 7.00
N LEU A 664 -8.17 -15.25 8.31
CA LEU A 664 -7.03 -15.87 8.98
C LEU A 664 -7.50 -17.06 9.83
N PRO A 665 -7.19 -18.32 9.48
CA PRO A 665 -7.72 -19.48 10.19
C PRO A 665 -7.23 -19.56 11.65
N PHE A 666 -6.06 -19.00 11.99
CA PHE A 666 -5.62 -18.83 13.38
C PHE A 666 -6.61 -18.09 14.27
N THR A 667 -7.37 -17.12 13.75
CA THR A 667 -8.37 -16.39 14.55
C THR A 667 -9.35 -17.33 15.21
N TYR A 668 -9.86 -18.28 14.43
CA TYR A 668 -10.88 -19.23 14.85
C TYR A 668 -10.27 -20.36 15.67
N GLY A 669 -9.08 -20.86 15.32
CA GLY A 669 -8.37 -21.85 16.13
C GLY A 669 -7.95 -21.34 17.52
N ILE A 670 -7.59 -20.06 17.64
CA ILE A 670 -7.25 -19.42 18.91
C ILE A 670 -8.51 -19.24 19.77
N ASN A 671 -9.58 -18.69 19.21
CA ASN A 671 -10.86 -18.52 19.92
C ASN A 671 -11.42 -19.88 20.41
N ALA A 672 -11.41 -20.90 19.55
CA ALA A 672 -11.92 -22.22 19.88
C ALA A 672 -11.12 -22.92 20.98
N MET A 673 -9.83 -22.61 21.16
CA MET A 673 -9.05 -23.06 22.32
C MET A 673 -9.24 -22.19 23.56
N ARG A 674 -9.43 -20.87 23.39
CA ARG A 674 -9.62 -19.90 24.48
C ARG A 674 -10.91 -20.16 25.28
N GLY A 675 -11.99 -20.58 24.60
CA GLY A 675 -13.27 -20.95 25.23
C GLY A 675 -13.15 -22.10 26.25
N PRO A 676 -12.62 -23.27 25.90
CA PRO A 676 -12.33 -24.36 26.85
C PRO A 676 -11.41 -24.01 28.03
N ILE A 677 -10.57 -22.98 27.90
CA ILE A 677 -9.67 -22.49 28.95
C ILE A 677 -10.42 -21.60 29.96
N GLY A 678 -10.92 -20.42 29.52
CA GLY A 678 -11.60 -19.45 30.39
C GLY A 678 -13.05 -19.83 30.74
N GLY A 679 -13.71 -20.54 29.84
CA GLY A 679 -15.13 -20.93 29.87
C GLY A 679 -15.84 -20.50 28.57
N THR A 680 -16.83 -21.29 28.14
CA THR A 680 -17.54 -21.07 26.87
C THR A 680 -18.75 -20.14 27.01
N TYR A 681 -19.04 -19.35 25.97
CA TYR A 681 -20.26 -18.53 25.87
C TYR A 681 -21.15 -18.98 24.70
N ALA A 682 -22.34 -19.51 25.02
CA ALA A 682 -23.32 -20.03 24.05
C ALA A 682 -22.65 -20.92 22.98
N ASN A 683 -23.01 -20.73 21.70
CA ASN A 683 -22.51 -21.54 20.58
C ASN A 683 -21.20 -21.03 19.94
N HIS A 684 -20.48 -20.06 20.53
CA HIS A 684 -19.30 -19.45 19.90
C HIS A 684 -18.23 -20.47 19.51
N TYR A 685 -17.93 -21.42 20.40
CA TYR A 685 -17.02 -22.54 20.11
C TYR A 685 -17.36 -23.27 18.80
N TRP A 686 -18.65 -23.53 18.55
CA TRP A 686 -19.11 -24.21 17.35
C TRP A 686 -19.11 -23.30 16.11
N LEU A 687 -19.27 -21.98 16.29
CA LEU A 687 -19.11 -21.00 15.21
C LEU A 687 -17.64 -20.85 14.78
N ASP A 688 -16.69 -20.86 15.72
CA ASP A 688 -15.26 -20.89 15.41
C ASP A 688 -14.86 -22.21 14.71
N MET A 689 -15.36 -23.36 15.18
CA MET A 689 -15.19 -24.66 14.50
C MET A 689 -15.77 -24.65 13.07
N LEU A 690 -16.97 -24.10 12.87
CA LEU A 690 -17.60 -23.99 11.55
C LEU A 690 -16.84 -23.03 10.62
N SER A 691 -16.27 -21.95 11.16
CA SER A 691 -15.44 -21.01 10.41
C SER A 691 -14.13 -21.68 9.97
N LEU A 692 -13.48 -22.46 10.85
CA LEU A 692 -12.34 -23.31 10.50
C LEU A 692 -12.68 -24.35 9.42
N PHE A 693 -13.87 -24.96 9.48
CA PHE A 693 -14.30 -25.97 8.51
C PHE A 693 -14.30 -25.43 7.07
N TRP A 694 -14.64 -24.14 6.86
CA TRP A 694 -14.76 -23.56 5.52
C TRP A 694 -13.43 -23.48 4.74
N TYR A 695 -12.29 -23.58 5.42
CA TYR A 695 -10.97 -23.66 4.79
C TYR A 695 -10.70 -25.06 4.19
N LEU A 696 -11.39 -26.12 4.62
CA LEU A 696 -11.20 -27.49 4.11
C LEU A 696 -11.65 -27.65 2.65
N PRO A 697 -12.86 -27.21 2.22
CA PRO A 697 -13.24 -27.19 0.80
C PRO A 697 -12.24 -26.44 -0.08
N VAL A 698 -11.71 -25.30 0.39
CA VAL A 698 -10.72 -24.48 -0.35
C VAL A 698 -9.40 -25.24 -0.51
N ALA A 699 -8.86 -25.81 0.57
CA ALA A 699 -7.65 -26.62 0.53
C ALA A 699 -7.82 -27.87 -0.37
N LEU A 700 -8.94 -28.58 -0.26
CA LEU A 700 -9.23 -29.75 -1.10
C LEU A 700 -9.39 -29.37 -2.59
N PHE A 701 -9.98 -28.22 -2.90
CA PHE A 701 -10.04 -27.70 -4.28
C PHE A 701 -8.63 -27.42 -4.84
N ILE A 702 -7.75 -26.77 -4.05
CA ILE A 702 -6.36 -26.53 -4.44
C ILE A 702 -5.63 -27.88 -4.68
N GLY A 703 -5.72 -28.81 -3.73
CA GLY A 703 -5.01 -30.10 -3.80
C GLY A 703 -5.52 -31.10 -4.86
N LEU A 704 -6.82 -31.07 -5.21
CA LEU A 704 -7.45 -32.03 -6.13
C LEU A 704 -7.77 -31.47 -7.53
N VAL A 705 -7.89 -30.14 -7.68
CA VAL A 705 -8.21 -29.46 -8.95
C VAL A 705 -7.03 -28.62 -9.41
N VAL A 706 -6.58 -27.64 -8.60
CA VAL A 706 -5.47 -26.75 -9.00
C VAL A 706 -4.19 -27.55 -9.22
N ARG A 707 -3.87 -28.55 -8.38
CA ARG A 707 -2.76 -29.48 -8.61
C ARG A 707 -2.76 -30.09 -10.02
N LYS A 708 -3.93 -30.47 -10.57
CA LYS A 708 -3.97 -31.06 -11.92
C LYS A 708 -3.56 -30.03 -12.99
N LEU A 709 -3.97 -28.77 -12.82
CA LEU A 709 -3.63 -27.69 -13.73
C LEU A 709 -2.15 -27.29 -13.63
N SER A 710 -1.56 -27.36 -12.43
CA SER A 710 -0.16 -27.00 -12.19
C SER A 710 0.85 -28.11 -12.44
N LEU A 711 0.47 -29.36 -12.77
CA LEU A 711 1.44 -30.45 -13.02
C LEU A 711 2.53 -30.08 -14.03
N ASN A 712 2.16 -29.47 -15.15
CA ASN A 712 3.12 -29.07 -16.20
C ASN A 712 4.04 -27.95 -15.72
N LEU A 713 3.51 -27.01 -14.92
CA LEU A 713 4.28 -25.91 -14.35
C LEU A 713 5.23 -26.38 -13.23
N ASN A 714 4.79 -27.34 -12.42
CA ASN A 714 5.61 -27.96 -11.38
C ASN A 714 6.76 -28.76 -12.00
N ARG A 715 6.53 -29.49 -13.12
CA ARG A 715 7.60 -30.17 -13.86
C ARG A 715 8.68 -29.19 -14.32
N LEU A 716 8.28 -28.04 -14.85
CA LEU A 716 9.21 -26.97 -15.25
C LEU A 716 10.08 -26.54 -14.05
N PHE A 717 9.47 -26.25 -12.90
CA PHE A 717 10.23 -25.88 -11.70
C PHE A 717 11.11 -27.02 -11.17
N ASP A 718 10.60 -28.24 -11.07
CA ASP A 718 11.34 -29.39 -10.55
C ASP A 718 12.57 -29.69 -11.44
N ASN A 719 12.46 -29.51 -12.76
CA ASN A 719 13.58 -29.56 -13.70
C ASN A 719 14.54 -28.36 -13.53
N ARG A 720 14.02 -27.12 -13.54
CA ARG A 720 14.85 -25.89 -13.43
C ARG A 720 15.55 -25.71 -12.09
N LEU A 721 15.06 -26.35 -11.04
CA LEU A 721 15.73 -26.42 -9.75
C LEU A 721 16.78 -27.56 -9.72
N ALA A 722 16.55 -28.67 -10.44
CA ALA A 722 17.56 -29.71 -10.63
C ALA A 722 18.77 -29.18 -11.42
N ASP A 723 18.56 -28.35 -12.45
CA ASP A 723 19.59 -27.63 -13.23
C ASP A 723 20.60 -26.82 -12.36
N THR A 724 20.32 -26.61 -11.07
CA THR A 724 21.16 -25.80 -10.16
C THR A 724 22.15 -26.61 -9.33
N ASP A 725 21.99 -27.94 -9.22
CA ASP A 725 22.65 -28.85 -8.26
C ASP A 725 22.56 -28.46 -6.77
N LEU A 726 21.92 -27.34 -6.44
CA LEU A 726 21.90 -26.71 -5.11
C LEU A 726 20.61 -27.00 -4.32
N MET A 727 19.54 -27.43 -5.00
CA MET A 727 18.23 -27.70 -4.38
C MET A 727 17.75 -29.13 -4.64
N ILE A 728 17.25 -29.79 -3.60
CA ILE A 728 16.68 -31.14 -3.68
C ILE A 728 15.28 -31.09 -4.30
N THR A 729 15.08 -31.78 -5.43
CA THR A 729 13.81 -31.81 -6.18
C THR A 729 13.17 -33.19 -6.24
N GLU A 730 11.85 -33.24 -6.44
CA GLU A 730 11.11 -34.50 -6.62
C GLU A 730 10.92 -34.81 -8.12
N HIS A 731 11.73 -35.74 -8.65
CA HIS A 731 11.60 -36.21 -10.03
C HIS A 731 10.25 -36.90 -10.26
N ASN A 732 9.49 -36.44 -11.26
CA ASN A 732 8.09 -36.81 -11.46
C ASN A 732 7.84 -37.47 -12.82
N GLU A 733 7.78 -38.80 -12.84
CA GLU A 733 7.42 -39.62 -14.02
C GLU A 733 5.92 -39.54 -14.41
N GLY A 734 5.22 -38.45 -14.07
CA GLY A 734 3.79 -38.27 -14.29
C GLY A 734 3.40 -38.23 -15.78
N THR A 735 2.37 -38.99 -16.16
CA THR A 735 1.85 -38.98 -17.54
C THR A 735 1.25 -37.62 -17.89
N VAL A 736 1.79 -36.98 -18.94
CA VAL A 736 1.26 -35.73 -19.49
C VAL A 736 -0.09 -36.00 -20.17
N GLU A 737 -1.18 -35.51 -19.59
CA GLU A 737 -2.42 -35.27 -20.34
C GLU A 737 -2.37 -33.85 -20.91
N PRO A 738 -2.17 -33.64 -22.22
CA PRO A 738 -2.35 -32.33 -22.81
C PRO A 738 -3.81 -31.87 -22.64
N LEU A 739 -4.02 -30.57 -22.45
CA LEU A 739 -5.36 -29.99 -22.38
C LEU A 739 -6.12 -30.31 -23.68
N ARG A 740 -7.21 -31.10 -23.57
CA ARG A 740 -7.97 -31.60 -24.74
C ARG A 740 -8.36 -30.49 -25.73
N LEU A 741 -8.69 -29.29 -25.24
CA LEU A 741 -9.00 -28.10 -26.05
C LEU A 741 -7.92 -27.79 -27.10
N THR A 742 -6.63 -27.91 -26.76
CA THR A 742 -5.54 -27.71 -27.72
C THR A 742 -5.45 -28.82 -28.75
N ALA A 743 -5.60 -30.08 -28.34
CA ALA A 743 -5.60 -31.22 -29.27
C ALA A 743 -6.80 -31.18 -30.24
N THR A 744 -7.97 -30.74 -29.77
CA THR A 744 -9.14 -30.50 -30.63
C THR A 744 -8.92 -29.32 -31.57
N ALA A 745 -8.34 -28.20 -31.11
CA ALA A 745 -8.01 -27.07 -31.99
C ALA A 745 -7.00 -27.44 -33.08
N GLN A 746 -6.03 -28.31 -32.78
CA GLN A 746 -5.06 -28.84 -33.74
C GLN A 746 -5.68 -29.71 -34.84
N GLN A 747 -6.93 -30.19 -34.70
CA GLN A 747 -7.62 -30.96 -35.75
C GLN A 747 -8.47 -30.11 -36.71
N PHE A 748 -8.58 -28.79 -36.51
CA PHE A 748 -9.55 -27.94 -37.24
C PHE A 748 -8.95 -26.74 -37.99
N ALA A 749 -7.62 -26.62 -38.11
CA ALA A 749 -6.99 -25.50 -38.81
C ALA A 749 -5.66 -25.89 -39.48
N GLU A 750 -5.61 -25.85 -40.81
CA GLU A 750 -4.43 -26.20 -41.61
C GLU A 750 -3.27 -25.19 -41.43
N ASP A 751 -3.58 -23.89 -41.31
CA ASP A 751 -2.59 -22.81 -41.07
C ASP A 751 -2.02 -22.76 -39.64
N TYR A 752 -2.55 -23.56 -38.72
CA TYR A 752 -2.23 -23.47 -37.28
C TYR A 752 -0.73 -23.68 -36.95
N PRO A 753 0.02 -24.60 -37.60
CA PRO A 753 1.43 -24.80 -37.33
C PRO A 753 2.29 -23.58 -37.68
N GLU A 754 2.11 -23.00 -38.88
CA GLU A 754 2.94 -21.87 -39.32
C GLU A 754 2.81 -20.65 -38.41
N VAL A 755 1.57 -20.30 -38.04
CA VAL A 755 1.29 -19.12 -37.20
C VAL A 755 1.91 -19.29 -35.81
N ILE A 756 1.95 -20.52 -35.27
CA ILE A 756 2.60 -20.80 -33.99
C ILE A 756 4.13 -20.80 -34.13
N THR A 757 4.70 -21.43 -35.16
CA THR A 757 6.15 -21.43 -35.40
C THR A 757 6.71 -20.00 -35.60
N LYS A 758 6.02 -19.16 -36.38
CA LYS A 758 6.37 -17.74 -36.56
C LYS A 758 6.32 -16.96 -35.23
N ARG A 759 5.34 -17.24 -34.35
CA ARG A 759 5.25 -16.66 -32.99
C ARG A 759 6.31 -17.20 -32.03
N ALA A 760 6.63 -18.48 -32.08
CA ALA A 760 7.66 -19.12 -31.27
C ALA A 760 9.04 -18.52 -31.57
N LEU A 761 9.42 -18.43 -32.85
CA LEU A 761 10.68 -17.82 -33.27
C LEU A 761 10.80 -16.34 -32.86
N TYR A 762 9.70 -15.58 -32.92
CA TYR A 762 9.66 -14.21 -32.39
C TYR A 762 9.86 -14.18 -30.86
N PHE A 763 9.18 -15.08 -30.12
CA PHE A 763 9.31 -15.20 -28.68
C PHE A 763 10.75 -15.56 -28.26
N PHE A 764 11.39 -16.55 -28.89
CA PHE A 764 12.77 -16.93 -28.58
C PHE A 764 13.79 -15.80 -28.80
N ARG A 765 13.58 -14.94 -29.81
CA ARG A 765 14.40 -13.72 -30.01
C ARG A 765 14.20 -12.66 -28.91
N LEU A 766 13.01 -12.60 -28.31
CA LEU A 766 12.67 -11.60 -27.29
C LEU A 766 12.98 -12.10 -25.86
N TYR A 767 12.90 -13.41 -25.62
CA TYR A 767 13.09 -14.08 -24.33
C TYR A 767 14.33 -13.59 -23.54
N PRO A 768 15.55 -13.48 -24.12
CA PRO A 768 16.72 -12.99 -23.39
C PRO A 768 16.59 -11.55 -22.86
N ARG A 769 15.77 -10.71 -23.51
CA ARG A 769 15.46 -9.36 -23.02
C ARG A 769 14.39 -9.40 -21.92
N LEU A 770 13.34 -10.21 -22.07
CA LEU A 770 12.27 -10.37 -21.07
C LEU A 770 12.84 -10.82 -19.72
N VAL A 771 13.71 -11.85 -19.73
CA VAL A 771 14.35 -12.37 -18.52
C VAL A 771 15.32 -11.35 -17.89
N ARG A 772 16.16 -10.67 -18.68
CA ARG A 772 17.05 -9.61 -18.17
C ARG A 772 16.26 -8.46 -17.51
N TRP A 773 15.15 -8.02 -18.10
CA TRP A 773 14.29 -7.01 -17.50
C TRP A 773 13.57 -7.49 -16.24
N GLY A 774 13.10 -8.75 -16.21
CA GLY A 774 12.49 -9.34 -15.01
C GLY A 774 13.45 -9.38 -13.83
N PHE A 775 14.68 -9.87 -14.01
CA PHE A 775 15.70 -9.85 -12.94
C PHE A 775 16.13 -8.44 -12.54
N LEU A 776 16.23 -7.49 -13.48
CA LEU A 776 16.53 -6.10 -13.17
C LEU A 776 15.43 -5.46 -12.30
N LEU A 777 14.16 -5.69 -12.64
CA LEU A 777 13.02 -5.25 -11.82
C LEU A 777 13.02 -5.91 -10.43
N LEU A 778 13.34 -7.22 -10.36
CA LEU A 778 13.41 -7.97 -9.11
C LEU A 778 14.51 -7.46 -8.16
N ALA A 779 15.59 -6.86 -8.69
CA ALA A 779 16.60 -6.18 -7.88
C ALA A 779 16.19 -4.74 -7.53
N VAL A 780 15.82 -3.93 -8.53
CA VAL A 780 15.65 -2.47 -8.39
C VAL A 780 14.36 -2.10 -7.66
N LEU A 781 13.25 -2.76 -7.97
CA LEU A 781 11.92 -2.33 -7.52
C LEU A 781 11.67 -2.67 -6.04
N PRO A 782 12.06 -3.86 -5.54
CA PRO A 782 12.27 -4.13 -4.12
C PRO A 782 13.12 -3.10 -3.37
N PHE A 783 14.28 -2.72 -3.93
CA PHE A 783 15.16 -1.73 -3.30
C PHE A 783 14.51 -0.33 -3.25
N ALA A 784 13.77 0.06 -4.28
CA ALA A 784 13.02 1.30 -4.31
C ALA A 784 11.91 1.35 -3.24
N PHE A 785 11.11 0.29 -3.07
CA PHE A 785 10.13 0.23 -1.97
C PHE A 785 10.78 0.23 -0.59
N LEU A 786 11.93 -0.43 -0.43
CA LEU A 786 12.69 -0.43 0.82
C LEU A 786 13.17 0.99 1.18
N LEU A 787 13.69 1.75 0.21
CA LEU A 787 14.03 3.18 0.40
C LEU A 787 12.80 4.03 0.73
N LEU A 788 11.68 3.83 0.02
CA LEU A 788 10.42 4.54 0.29
C LEU A 788 9.84 4.24 1.68
N LEU A 789 10.16 3.09 2.29
CA LEU A 789 9.75 2.75 3.65
C LEU A 789 10.47 3.61 4.72
N PHE A 790 11.67 4.12 4.43
CA PHE A 790 12.35 5.09 5.29
C PHE A 790 11.83 6.53 5.10
N ILE A 791 11.45 6.89 3.87
CA ILE A 791 11.05 8.27 3.51
C ILE A 791 9.57 8.54 3.81
N THR A 792 8.68 7.57 3.59
CA THR A 792 7.23 7.78 3.65
C THR A 792 6.62 7.45 5.01
N ARG A 793 5.51 8.13 5.35
CA ARG A 793 4.74 7.84 6.57
C ARG A 793 3.88 6.55 6.44
N MET A 794 3.52 6.13 5.23
CA MET A 794 2.66 4.95 4.98
C MET A 794 3.45 3.64 4.88
N LYS A 795 4.27 3.34 5.89
CA LYS A 795 5.21 2.19 5.87
C LYS A 795 4.55 0.84 5.54
N LEU A 796 3.36 0.58 6.07
CA LEU A 796 2.63 -0.66 5.81
C LEU A 796 2.14 -0.76 4.35
N ALA A 797 1.75 0.35 3.71
CA ALA A 797 1.38 0.36 2.30
C ALA A 797 2.61 0.12 1.39
N MET A 798 3.78 0.67 1.75
CA MET A 798 5.04 0.39 1.03
C MET A 798 5.47 -1.08 1.20
N LEU A 799 5.32 -1.66 2.39
CA LEU A 799 5.64 -3.07 2.64
C LEU A 799 4.70 -4.03 1.89
N LEU A 800 3.41 -3.69 1.78
CA LEU A 800 2.48 -4.45 0.93
C LEU A 800 2.80 -4.30 -0.56
N GLY A 801 3.07 -3.07 -1.03
CA GLY A 801 3.50 -2.81 -2.41
C GLY A 801 4.77 -3.59 -2.77
N TRP A 802 5.72 -3.65 -1.84
CA TRP A 802 6.94 -4.45 -1.96
C TRP A 802 6.65 -5.93 -2.17
N ILE A 803 5.89 -6.57 -1.27
CA ILE A 803 5.53 -8.00 -1.38
C ILE A 803 4.73 -8.28 -2.66
N ILE A 804 3.75 -7.45 -2.99
CA ILE A 804 2.94 -7.58 -4.20
C ILE A 804 3.82 -7.46 -5.46
N SER A 805 4.81 -6.55 -5.46
CA SER A 805 5.71 -6.37 -6.59
C SER A 805 6.64 -7.56 -6.81
N ILE A 806 7.18 -8.17 -5.74
CA ILE A 806 7.96 -9.41 -5.84
C ILE A 806 7.09 -10.51 -6.47
N ILE A 807 5.91 -10.76 -5.90
CA ILE A 807 4.98 -11.79 -6.40
C ILE A 807 4.60 -11.54 -7.88
N ALA A 808 4.42 -10.29 -8.29
CA ALA A 808 4.11 -9.94 -9.67
C ALA A 808 5.29 -10.16 -10.64
N ILE A 809 6.52 -9.81 -10.23
CA ILE A 809 7.74 -9.99 -11.05
C ILE A 809 8.11 -11.47 -11.13
N ASP A 810 7.98 -12.22 -10.03
CA ASP A 810 8.12 -13.68 -10.01
C ASP A 810 7.09 -14.31 -10.97
N THR A 811 5.81 -13.97 -10.82
CA THR A 811 4.74 -14.49 -11.70
C THR A 811 5.01 -14.18 -13.18
N TYR A 812 5.55 -12.99 -13.49
CA TYR A 812 5.97 -12.64 -14.84
C TYR A 812 7.12 -13.53 -15.35
N LEU A 813 8.21 -13.70 -14.59
CA LEU A 813 9.34 -14.56 -14.94
C LEU A 813 8.90 -16.02 -15.14
N ILE A 814 8.01 -16.51 -14.27
CA ILE A 814 7.42 -17.85 -14.32
C ILE A 814 6.59 -18.05 -15.59
N VAL A 815 5.78 -17.07 -15.99
CA VAL A 815 5.02 -17.10 -17.25
C VAL A 815 5.96 -17.05 -18.47
N VAL A 816 7.03 -16.27 -18.42
CA VAL A 816 8.03 -16.21 -19.50
C VAL A 816 8.73 -17.55 -19.69
N GLU A 817 9.19 -18.22 -18.61
CA GLU A 817 9.83 -19.52 -18.74
C GLU A 817 8.84 -20.63 -19.14
N TYR A 818 7.59 -20.59 -18.64
CA TYR A 818 6.55 -21.53 -19.07
C TYR A 818 6.21 -21.39 -20.56
N MET A 819 6.18 -20.17 -21.08
CA MET A 819 6.03 -19.94 -22.53
C MET A 819 7.26 -20.43 -23.32
N ARG A 820 8.48 -20.29 -22.77
CA ARG A 820 9.70 -20.85 -23.38
C ARG A 820 9.62 -22.38 -23.49
N GLU A 821 9.37 -23.08 -22.38
CA GLU A 821 9.29 -24.55 -22.39
C GLU A 821 8.13 -25.03 -23.27
N ARG A 822 6.98 -24.34 -23.24
CA ARG A 822 5.84 -24.69 -24.10
C ARG A 822 6.15 -24.54 -25.59
N TYR A 823 6.90 -23.52 -26.00
CA TYR A 823 7.31 -23.37 -27.40
C TYR A 823 8.41 -24.37 -27.80
N ALA A 824 9.34 -24.70 -26.91
CA ALA A 824 10.34 -25.75 -27.14
C ALA A 824 9.66 -27.12 -27.37
N ASN A 825 8.80 -27.54 -26.44
CA ASN A 825 8.02 -28.79 -26.56
C ASN A 825 7.07 -28.82 -27.80
N PHE A 826 6.79 -27.67 -28.44
CA PHE A 826 5.95 -27.60 -29.64
C PHE A 826 6.74 -27.69 -30.95
N LEU A 827 7.99 -27.19 -30.97
CA LEU A 827 8.84 -27.23 -32.16
C LEU A 827 9.56 -28.58 -32.36
N GLY A 828 9.51 -29.47 -31.37
CA GLY A 828 10.35 -30.66 -31.31
C GLY A 828 11.77 -30.34 -30.83
N GLU A 829 12.49 -31.35 -30.35
CA GLU A 829 13.88 -31.18 -29.88
C GLU A 829 14.89 -31.04 -31.03
N ASP A 830 14.47 -31.29 -32.28
CA ASP A 830 15.28 -31.19 -33.50
C ASP A 830 15.60 -29.75 -33.97
N ALA A 831 15.09 -28.72 -33.28
CA ALA A 831 15.30 -27.32 -33.67
C ALA A 831 16.60 -26.70 -33.10
N MET A 832 17.10 -27.23 -31.98
CA MET A 832 18.41 -27.03 -31.34
C MET A 832 18.35 -27.68 -29.96
N SER A 833 19.38 -28.44 -29.57
CA SER A 833 19.45 -28.94 -28.20
C SER A 833 19.64 -27.79 -27.21
N ALA A 834 19.24 -28.01 -25.95
CA ALA A 834 19.44 -27.03 -24.89
C ALA A 834 20.93 -26.65 -24.72
N ASP A 835 21.84 -27.60 -24.96
CA ASP A 835 23.28 -27.40 -24.84
C ASP A 835 23.93 -26.76 -26.07
N GLU A 836 23.38 -26.88 -27.27
CA GLU A 836 23.79 -26.04 -28.42
C GLU A 836 23.44 -24.56 -28.18
N PHE A 837 22.23 -24.28 -27.67
CA PHE A 837 21.85 -22.91 -27.34
C PHE A 837 22.64 -22.35 -26.14
N ARG A 838 22.97 -23.20 -25.17
CA ARG A 838 23.81 -22.87 -24.00
C ARG A 838 25.26 -22.61 -24.40
N SER A 839 25.85 -23.46 -25.24
CA SER A 839 27.23 -23.28 -25.74
C SER A 839 27.35 -22.06 -26.64
N ALA A 840 26.37 -21.77 -27.52
CA ALA A 840 26.33 -20.52 -28.27
C ALA A 840 26.34 -19.28 -27.36
N ILE A 841 25.53 -19.25 -26.30
CA ILE A 841 25.50 -18.14 -25.34
C ILE A 841 26.80 -18.01 -24.53
N LEU A 842 27.42 -19.14 -24.14
CA LEU A 842 28.63 -19.15 -23.31
C LEU A 842 29.92 -18.90 -24.10
N HIS A 843 30.04 -19.39 -25.34
CA HIS A 843 31.24 -19.19 -26.16
C HIS A 843 31.28 -17.83 -26.89
N GLU A 844 30.14 -17.22 -27.25
CA GLU A 844 30.13 -15.84 -27.79
C GLU A 844 30.09 -14.74 -26.71
N ASN A 845 29.97 -15.09 -25.43
CA ASN A 845 30.09 -14.17 -24.28
C ASN A 845 29.10 -12.97 -24.33
N LEU A 846 27.90 -13.21 -24.89
CA LEU A 846 26.86 -12.22 -25.23
C LEU A 846 26.13 -11.57 -24.03
N LEU A 847 26.70 -11.68 -22.82
CA LEU A 847 26.22 -10.99 -21.62
C LEU A 847 26.82 -9.59 -21.46
N PHE A 848 28.03 -9.32 -21.99
CA PHE A 848 28.83 -8.16 -21.56
C PHE A 848 29.40 -7.23 -22.66
N ARG A 849 28.98 -7.37 -23.94
CA ARG A 849 29.39 -6.41 -25.00
C ARG A 849 28.20 -5.73 -25.68
N PRO A 850 28.14 -4.38 -25.74
CA PRO A 850 27.13 -3.66 -26.50
C PRO A 850 27.49 -3.58 -28.00
N GLY A 851 26.54 -3.95 -28.87
CA GLY A 851 26.60 -3.65 -30.30
C GLY A 851 27.28 -4.71 -31.19
N MET A 852 26.52 -5.72 -31.61
CA MET A 852 26.71 -6.40 -32.90
C MET A 852 25.36 -6.75 -33.53
N HIS A 853 25.31 -6.81 -34.86
CA HIS A 853 24.10 -7.14 -35.62
C HIS A 853 23.96 -8.65 -35.87
N TYR A 854 22.72 -9.14 -35.79
CA TYR A 854 22.36 -10.53 -36.08
C TYR A 854 22.49 -10.82 -37.59
N LYS A 855 23.41 -11.73 -37.97
CA LYS A 855 23.42 -12.31 -39.33
C LYS A 855 22.27 -13.32 -39.47
N PRO A 856 21.51 -13.32 -40.58
CA PRO A 856 20.43 -14.27 -40.78
C PRO A 856 20.97 -15.69 -41.09
N ILE A 857 20.29 -16.70 -40.55
CA ILE A 857 20.56 -18.12 -40.83
C ILE A 857 20.06 -18.42 -42.25
N HIS A 858 20.97 -18.68 -43.18
CA HIS A 858 20.63 -19.13 -44.55
C HIS A 858 20.68 -20.66 -44.73
N ALA A 859 21.25 -21.38 -43.75
CA ALA A 859 21.54 -22.82 -43.82
C ALA A 859 20.37 -23.71 -43.31
N MET A 860 19.18 -23.57 -43.92
CA MET A 860 18.07 -24.53 -43.75
C MET A 860 17.33 -24.84 -45.06
N HIS A 861 17.25 -23.88 -45.99
CA HIS A 861 16.49 -24.05 -47.23
C HIS A 861 17.02 -25.16 -48.17
N ALA A 862 18.27 -25.58 -48.00
CA ALA A 862 18.92 -26.59 -48.84
C ALA A 862 18.70 -28.05 -48.41
N ARG A 863 18.13 -28.30 -47.21
CA ARG A 863 17.93 -29.68 -46.70
C ARG A 863 16.51 -30.22 -46.90
N VAL A 864 15.54 -29.37 -47.22
CA VAL A 864 14.12 -29.75 -47.38
C VAL A 864 13.74 -30.03 -48.85
N LEU A 865 14.68 -29.84 -49.78
CA LEU A 865 14.49 -30.05 -51.23
C LEU A 865 15.55 -30.98 -51.85
N GLY A 866 16.34 -31.67 -51.03
CA GLY A 866 17.45 -32.53 -51.48
C GLY A 866 17.19 -34.04 -51.41
N GLU A 867 16.07 -34.48 -50.84
CA GLU A 867 15.78 -35.90 -50.53
C GLU A 867 14.68 -36.49 -51.44
N HIS A 868 14.60 -36.05 -52.71
CA HIS A 868 13.62 -36.56 -53.67
C HIS A 868 14.16 -36.96 -55.06
N GLU A 869 15.47 -36.82 -55.32
CA GLU A 869 16.13 -37.30 -56.54
C GLU A 869 17.43 -38.05 -56.21
N ASP A 870 17.32 -39.32 -55.76
CA ASP A 870 18.26 -40.43 -56.11
C ASP A 870 17.91 -41.79 -55.42
N GLU A 871 16.62 -42.15 -55.30
CA GLU A 871 16.22 -43.50 -54.84
C GLU A 871 15.92 -44.45 -56.03
N ASN A 872 16.87 -44.56 -56.98
CA ASN A 872 16.66 -45.36 -58.20
C ASN A 872 17.94 -45.96 -58.85
N ALA A 873 18.94 -46.34 -58.04
CA ALA A 873 20.12 -47.06 -58.54
C ALA A 873 20.72 -48.08 -57.56
N ALA A 874 20.87 -49.32 -58.04
CA ALA A 874 21.93 -50.27 -57.66
C ALA A 874 22.06 -50.80 -56.21
N GLU A 875 21.01 -51.39 -55.63
CA GLU A 875 21.19 -52.41 -54.58
C GLU A 875 21.51 -53.79 -55.20
N HIS A 876 22.76 -54.04 -55.63
CA HIS A 876 23.18 -55.36 -56.10
C HIS A 876 24.68 -55.67 -55.93
N GLY A 877 24.99 -56.66 -55.08
CA GLY A 877 26.32 -57.29 -54.91
C GLY A 877 27.21 -56.64 -53.84
N ARG A 878 28.10 -57.34 -53.12
CA ARG A 878 28.38 -58.76 -52.82
C ARG A 878 29.78 -58.78 -52.16
N HIS A 879 29.89 -59.36 -50.96
CA HIS A 879 31.11 -59.96 -50.37
C HIS A 879 32.37 -59.13 -50.02
N ALA A 880 33.08 -59.70 -49.04
CA ALA A 880 34.53 -59.71 -48.81
C ALA A 880 35.16 -58.70 -47.81
N ALA A 881 36.04 -59.29 -46.98
CA ALA A 881 37.15 -58.72 -46.20
C ALA A 881 38.41 -59.56 -46.59
N PRO A 882 39.63 -59.42 -46.02
CA PRO A 882 40.10 -58.60 -44.89
C PRO A 882 41.49 -57.93 -45.15
N MET A 883 42.37 -57.86 -44.14
CA MET A 883 43.83 -57.53 -44.15
C MET A 883 44.21 -56.02 -44.20
N GLN A 884 44.98 -55.46 -43.23
CA GLN A 884 46.43 -55.54 -42.93
C GLN A 884 47.30 -54.58 -43.80
N ALA A 885 48.39 -53.94 -43.35
CA ALA A 885 49.00 -53.73 -42.01
C ALA A 885 50.09 -52.59 -42.08
N GLN A 886 50.84 -52.37 -40.98
CA GLN A 886 52.13 -51.62 -40.90
C GLN A 886 52.04 -50.07 -41.07
N GLU A 887 52.93 -49.22 -40.50
CA GLU A 887 54.14 -49.43 -39.66
C GLU A 887 54.50 -48.23 -38.73
N THR A 888 55.43 -48.46 -37.77
CA THR A 888 56.43 -47.57 -37.07
C THR A 888 56.37 -46.02 -37.18
N SER A 889 56.82 -45.19 -36.22
CA SER A 889 57.41 -45.28 -34.83
C SER A 889 57.74 -43.81 -34.36
N GLU A 890 58.36 -43.40 -33.22
CA GLU A 890 58.83 -44.01 -31.94
C GLU A 890 59.00 -42.90 -30.84
N SER A 891 59.68 -43.20 -29.71
CA SER A 891 60.43 -42.32 -28.76
C SER A 891 59.88 -40.92 -28.37
N ALA A 892 59.47 -40.64 -27.11
CA ALA A 892 60.29 -40.41 -25.88
C ALA A 892 60.87 -38.96 -25.79
N ASP A 893 61.06 -38.27 -24.65
CA ASP A 893 61.03 -38.56 -23.20
C ASP A 893 60.22 -37.46 -22.42
N ALA A 894 59.77 -37.57 -21.16
CA ALA A 894 60.48 -37.42 -19.85
C ALA A 894 61.29 -36.09 -19.71
N GLU A 895 61.40 -35.34 -18.59
CA GLU A 895 61.09 -35.45 -17.13
C GLU A 895 60.85 -34.02 -16.54
N THR A 896 59.93 -33.75 -15.60
CA THR A 896 60.01 -33.76 -14.09
C THR A 896 60.52 -32.46 -13.39
N THR A 897 59.82 -32.03 -12.32
CA THR A 897 60.21 -31.15 -11.16
C THR A 897 60.36 -29.61 -11.20
N ALA A 898 60.20 -29.02 -9.98
CA ALA A 898 60.72 -27.75 -9.42
C ALA A 898 60.19 -26.39 -9.97
N THR A 899 59.35 -25.59 -9.29
CA THR A 899 59.39 -24.86 -7.98
C THR A 899 60.12 -23.51 -7.94
N ALA A 900 59.48 -22.55 -7.24
CA ALA A 900 60.02 -21.36 -6.53
C ALA A 900 60.00 -19.95 -7.18
N PHE A 901 59.31 -19.03 -6.46
CA PHE A 901 59.62 -17.61 -6.18
C PHE A 901 60.09 -16.60 -7.27
N GLY A 902 59.49 -15.40 -7.25
CA GLY A 902 60.22 -14.16 -7.57
C GLY A 902 59.42 -12.94 -8.07
N HIS A 903 59.03 -12.03 -7.15
CA HIS A 903 58.81 -10.56 -7.32
C HIS A 903 57.89 -10.00 -8.47
N ARG A 904 57.13 -8.90 -8.30
CA ARG A 904 57.47 -7.45 -8.15
C ARG A 904 58.16 -6.89 -9.43
N GLU A 905 57.88 -5.68 -9.91
CA GLU A 905 57.22 -4.49 -9.34
C GLU A 905 56.74 -3.50 -10.44
N GLY A 906 55.94 -2.49 -10.09
CA GLY A 906 55.67 -1.29 -10.90
C GLY A 906 54.57 -1.37 -12.00
N ASP A 907 53.96 -0.26 -12.42
CA ASP A 907 53.94 1.07 -11.79
C ASP A 907 52.80 1.98 -12.32
N GLU A 908 52.42 2.98 -11.51
CA GLU A 908 51.74 4.27 -11.81
C GLU A 908 50.45 4.32 -12.69
N GLN A 909 49.46 5.19 -12.45
CA GLN A 909 49.33 6.30 -11.48
C GLN A 909 47.85 6.51 -11.08
#